data_AF-A0A5Q4EMP7-F1
#
_entry.id   AF-A0A5Q4EMP7-F1
#
_cell.length_a   1.000
_cell.length_b   1.000
_cell.length_c   1.000
_cell.angle_alpha   90.00
_cell.angle_beta   90.00
_cell.angle_gamma   90.00
#
_symmetry.space_group_name_H-M   'P 1'
#
loop_
_entity.id
_entity.type
_entity.pdbx_description
1 polymer ?
#
loop_
_entity_poly.entity_id
_entity_poly.type
_entity_poly.pdbx_seq_one_letter_code
_entity_poly.pdbx_strand_id
1 'polypeptide(L)'
;MEKNVELLNRKNRLHTILGVSVGALLALVGATGGIAKAGSEAAVAMDESVKPRLMELMCYPQHMTDREWEHVLDTWGGLPPTQFAPTDQRYIVDTIVWTGDGGQGPSGRAQPTRLTYSFPDDGTTWGLSAVSSTGPNILNSSMTTAYGAGNLDFGRELIRQGLAAWRVTGVLHDEVADDNSPMDQSVTRVPTRGDIRIGGLAFGTGSFIAYNAFPSPSGGAGIGGGDMTINTSFFNASGFNSAVNNYRFFRNTIAHEHGHGLGYFHVLPCNGTKLMEPSIDTGFDVLQVDEIRGGIRNYGDRFVGNHSASDAHDFGTLDTPVLRSVIERNLGTNGASGFGNTSTDWFRFTIDQARDVVVTINPTGGTYQNGSQFFGCFNFGSSTVNADIAGNLNLEVRDSTGGSILAASGGAPAGNPESVTLTGLAPGEYTVRVNDGGPNASGNQIVQLYNLTVRVDNAPATPTAIAGINKRVEANTSAFFIGNINSRTNEPGAGFSTASYDWDLTGDGVFETTGQPQPVFMYPSNGVYDVTLRVTDSNGMSSTDTIAVTVTGASTAVDAVMPMMGDQGASVPVTISGVNFKNVADASEVSVSGSGVTVVGAPISDALGLELTGLTFEIDPGAAPGPRDVTVTNADGSATGVGVFIVEEAASCPADLDGDGSVGSSDLGILLGLWGTSNPVADLDESGSVGSADLAILLGNWGPCP
;
A
#
# COMPACT_ATOMS: atom_id res chain seq x y z
N MET A 1 26.82 42.85 -4.22
CA MET A 1 28.15 42.26 -4.42
C MET A 1 29.21 42.77 -3.44
N GLU A 2 29.34 44.07 -3.15
CA GLU A 2 30.43 44.57 -2.30
C GLU A 2 30.27 44.28 -0.78
N LYS A 3 29.05 44.22 -0.24
CA LYS A 3 28.83 43.93 1.20
C LYS A 3 29.10 42.48 1.63
N ASN A 4 29.01 41.50 0.71
CA ASN A 4 29.16 40.08 1.05
C ASN A 4 30.62 39.59 0.92
N VAL A 5 31.45 40.26 0.12
CA VAL A 5 32.91 40.04 0.09
C VAL A 5 33.59 40.55 1.37
N GLU A 6 33.00 41.56 2.02
CA GLU A 6 33.53 42.14 3.26
C GLU A 6 33.34 41.22 4.49
N LEU A 7 32.29 40.38 4.50
CA LEU A 7 32.05 39.38 5.56
C LEU A 7 32.98 38.16 5.43
N LEU A 8 33.23 37.68 4.21
CA LEU A 8 34.23 36.62 3.96
C LEU A 8 35.64 37.08 4.40
N ASN A 9 35.97 38.34 4.13
CA ASN A 9 37.26 38.91 4.52
C ASN A 9 37.38 39.21 6.03
N ARG A 10 36.27 39.47 6.74
CA ARG A 10 36.29 39.64 8.21
C ARG A 10 36.48 38.33 8.97
N LYS A 11 35.94 37.21 8.48
CA LYS A 11 36.16 35.88 9.10
C LYS A 11 37.51 35.25 8.72
N ASN A 12 38.01 35.47 7.50
CA ASN A 12 39.34 34.97 7.09
C ASN A 12 40.52 35.68 7.77
N ARG A 13 40.33 36.89 8.32
CA ARG A 13 41.41 37.61 9.04
C ARG A 13 41.77 37.02 10.41
N LEU A 14 40.97 36.11 10.98
CA LEU A 14 41.36 35.40 12.21
C LEU A 14 42.24 34.16 11.97
N HIS A 15 42.34 33.66 10.73
CA HIS A 15 43.09 32.44 10.41
C HIS A 15 44.43 32.66 9.69
N THR A 16 44.82 33.90 9.36
CA THR A 16 46.14 34.21 8.79
C THR A 16 47.22 34.49 9.84
N ILE A 17 47.17 33.82 11.00
CA ILE A 17 48.29 33.76 11.93
C ILE A 17 48.40 32.30 12.41
N LEU A 18 49.53 31.67 12.09
CA LEU A 18 49.92 30.26 12.33
C LEU A 18 49.59 29.28 11.19
N GLY A 19 50.35 29.38 10.10
CA GLY A 19 50.61 28.22 9.25
C GLY A 19 51.59 27.27 9.92
N VAL A 20 51.15 26.07 10.30
CA VAL A 20 52.02 24.93 10.60
C VAL A 20 51.36 23.65 10.08
N SER A 21 52.15 22.85 9.36
CA SER A 21 51.84 21.56 8.76
C SER A 21 51.43 20.47 9.77
N VAL A 22 50.65 19.51 9.27
CA VAL A 22 50.00 18.36 9.93
C VAL A 22 50.98 17.34 10.55
N GLY A 23 51.87 17.77 11.46
CA GLY A 23 52.89 16.87 12.02
C GLY A 23 53.30 17.11 13.47
N ALA A 24 52.73 18.08 14.19
CA ALA A 24 53.26 18.47 15.51
C ALA A 24 52.22 18.87 16.56
N LEU A 25 51.01 18.29 16.56
CA LEU A 25 50.03 18.51 17.63
C LEU A 25 49.88 17.27 18.53
N LEU A 26 51.01 16.79 19.06
CA LEU A 26 51.05 15.80 20.14
C LEU A 26 52.08 16.21 21.20
N ALA A 27 52.05 17.46 21.64
CA ALA A 27 52.71 17.92 22.86
C ALA A 27 52.37 19.39 23.09
N LEU A 28 51.37 19.69 23.93
CA LEU A 28 51.31 20.84 24.85
C LEU A 28 49.88 20.95 25.41
N VAL A 29 49.56 20.12 26.41
CA VAL A 29 48.49 20.43 27.36
C VAL A 29 49.15 20.40 28.74
N GLY A 30 49.45 21.58 29.27
CA GLY A 30 50.03 21.73 30.60
C GLY A 30 50.01 23.18 31.05
N ALA A 31 49.15 23.45 32.05
CA ALA A 31 49.01 24.70 32.83
C ALA A 31 48.50 25.92 32.04
N THR A 32 47.44 26.64 32.41
CA THR A 32 47.03 27.19 33.71
C THR A 32 45.54 27.54 33.69
N GLY A 33 44.84 27.40 34.82
CA GLY A 33 43.38 27.57 34.92
C GLY A 33 42.83 29.01 35.05
N GLY A 34 41.49 29.11 35.04
CA GLY A 34 40.73 30.26 35.52
C GLY A 34 39.39 30.53 34.81
N ILE A 35 38.28 30.04 35.38
CA ILE A 35 36.88 30.60 35.53
C ILE A 35 36.36 31.51 34.37
N ALA A 36 35.20 31.33 33.70
CA ALA A 36 33.86 30.94 34.17
C ALA A 36 32.87 30.70 33.00
N LYS A 37 31.80 29.93 33.29
CA LYS A 37 30.50 29.78 32.61
C LYS A 37 30.44 29.18 31.19
N ALA A 38 30.12 27.89 31.13
CA ALA A 38 29.35 27.29 30.04
C ALA A 38 28.29 26.35 30.65
N GLY A 39 27.02 26.62 30.37
CA GLY A 39 25.92 25.71 30.64
C GLY A 39 25.84 24.67 29.52
N SER A 40 25.64 23.41 29.91
CA SER A 40 25.20 22.28 29.10
C SER A 40 25.85 22.09 27.72
N GLU A 41 27.13 21.73 27.70
CA GLU A 41 27.69 20.92 26.60
C GLU A 41 27.40 19.44 26.91
N ALA A 42 26.27 18.96 26.42
CA ALA A 42 26.10 17.56 26.03
C ALA A 42 25.81 17.52 24.52
N ALA A 43 26.57 18.29 23.75
CA ALA A 43 26.66 18.11 22.31
C ALA A 43 27.74 17.06 22.07
N VAL A 44 27.33 15.87 21.64
CA VAL A 44 28.26 14.92 21.01
C VAL A 44 28.98 15.68 19.90
N ALA A 45 30.31 15.74 19.95
CA ALA A 45 31.11 16.37 18.91
C ALA A 45 30.91 15.59 17.61
N MET A 46 29.93 16.02 16.81
CA MET A 46 29.71 15.50 15.46
C MET A 46 30.84 16.01 14.56
N ASP A 47 31.46 15.07 13.84
CA ASP A 47 32.49 15.34 12.84
C ASP A 47 32.01 16.42 11.85
N GLU A 48 32.88 17.37 11.52
CA GLU A 48 32.55 18.50 10.63
C GLU A 48 32.22 18.07 9.19
N SER A 49 32.47 16.80 8.84
CA SER A 49 32.06 16.18 7.58
C SER A 49 30.56 15.80 7.52
N VAL A 50 29.87 15.68 8.66
CA VAL A 50 28.49 15.15 8.76
C VAL A 50 27.42 16.25 8.66
N LYS A 51 27.72 17.47 9.11
CA LYS A 51 26.71 18.56 9.22
C LYS A 51 26.12 19.03 7.88
N PRO A 52 26.86 19.13 6.77
CA PRO A 52 26.28 19.49 5.47
C PRO A 52 25.29 18.45 4.92
N ARG A 53 25.48 17.17 5.25
CA ARG A 53 24.57 16.06 4.86
C ARG A 53 23.25 16.08 5.61
N LEU A 54 23.19 16.73 6.78
CA LEU A 54 21.94 16.93 7.52
C LEU A 54 20.97 17.85 6.78
N MET A 55 21.49 18.81 6.01
CA MET A 55 20.63 19.74 5.25
C MET A 55 20.00 19.10 4.02
N GLU A 56 20.60 18.03 3.51
CA GLU A 56 20.07 17.24 2.39
C GLU A 56 18.94 16.29 2.83
N LEU A 57 18.63 16.22 4.12
CA LEU A 57 17.54 15.43 4.71
C LEU A 57 16.28 16.24 4.97
N MET A 58 16.36 17.57 4.97
CA MET A 58 15.31 18.46 5.48
C MET A 58 14.62 19.22 4.35
N CYS A 59 13.31 19.05 4.16
CA CYS A 59 12.56 19.87 3.22
C CYS A 59 12.18 21.24 3.81
N TYR A 60 12.09 22.27 2.98
CA TYR A 60 11.81 23.64 3.41
C TYR A 60 10.61 24.30 2.71
N PRO A 61 10.02 25.35 3.30
CA PRO A 61 8.98 26.16 2.65
C PRO A 61 9.35 26.67 1.27
N GLN A 62 8.33 26.94 0.45
CA GLN A 62 8.52 27.44 -0.91
C GLN A 62 9.19 28.82 -0.88
N HIS A 63 10.09 29.06 -1.83
CA HIS A 63 10.67 30.38 -2.12
C HIS A 63 11.34 31.08 -0.92
N MET A 64 12.03 30.33 -0.05
CA MET A 64 12.82 30.96 1.01
C MET A 64 13.84 31.94 0.44
N THR A 65 13.83 33.16 0.97
CA THR A 65 14.82 34.21 0.67
C THR A 65 16.20 33.82 1.19
N ASP A 66 17.26 34.40 0.64
CA ASP A 66 18.64 34.21 1.12
C ASP A 66 18.76 34.42 2.64
N ARG A 67 18.00 35.38 3.18
CA ARG A 67 17.98 35.72 4.61
C ARG A 67 17.26 34.68 5.47
N GLU A 68 16.20 34.07 4.95
CA GLU A 68 15.50 32.96 5.62
C GLU A 68 16.38 31.71 5.61
N TRP A 69 17.09 31.45 4.50
CA TRP A 69 18.12 30.43 4.45
C TRP A 69 19.22 30.67 5.47
N GLU A 70 19.76 31.89 5.58
CA GLU A 70 20.74 32.26 6.61
C GLU A 70 20.22 32.01 8.04
N HIS A 71 18.94 32.30 8.30
CA HIS A 71 18.33 32.05 9.61
C HIS A 71 18.19 30.55 9.92
N VAL A 72 17.75 29.75 8.94
CA VAL A 72 17.69 28.29 9.05
C VAL A 72 19.09 27.72 9.35
N LEU A 73 20.10 28.20 8.61
CA LEU A 73 21.49 27.76 8.78
C LEU A 73 22.06 28.14 10.15
N ASP A 74 21.79 29.34 10.65
CA ASP A 74 22.22 29.78 11.98
C ASP A 74 21.52 28.98 13.10
N THR A 75 20.24 28.68 12.91
CA THR A 75 19.43 27.95 13.89
C THR A 75 19.80 26.46 13.96
N TRP A 76 20.13 25.85 12.82
CA TRP A 76 20.33 24.40 12.70
C TRP A 76 21.77 24.00 12.35
N GLY A 77 22.73 24.93 12.45
CA GLY A 77 24.16 24.64 12.51
C GLY A 77 24.89 24.48 11.16
N GLY A 78 24.45 25.17 10.11
CA GLY A 78 25.10 25.17 8.79
C GLY A 78 26.50 25.79 8.82
N LEU A 79 27.53 24.95 8.65
CA LEU A 79 28.92 25.40 8.48
C LEU A 79 29.21 25.79 7.02
N PRO A 80 30.22 26.67 6.78
CA PRO A 80 30.67 27.00 5.42
C PRO A 80 31.25 25.77 4.70
N PRO A 81 31.29 25.80 3.36
CA PRO A 81 31.37 24.57 2.58
C PRO A 81 32.73 23.87 2.61
N THR A 82 32.70 22.54 2.69
CA THR A 82 33.68 21.68 2.03
C THR A 82 33.04 21.13 0.76
N GLN A 83 33.83 20.96 -0.31
CA GLN A 83 33.32 20.37 -1.56
C GLN A 83 32.93 18.92 -1.32
N PHE A 84 31.66 18.60 -1.47
CA PHE A 84 31.20 17.21 -1.51
C PHE A 84 31.07 16.80 -2.97
N ALA A 85 31.84 15.78 -3.35
CA ALA A 85 31.64 15.08 -4.60
C ALA A 85 30.66 13.93 -4.30
N PRO A 86 29.38 14.02 -4.69
CA PRO A 86 28.57 12.81 -4.84
C PRO A 86 29.35 11.79 -5.70
N THR A 87 29.33 10.52 -5.29
CA THR A 87 30.09 9.45 -5.97
C THR A 87 29.57 9.19 -7.38
N ASP A 88 28.31 9.55 -7.64
CA ASP A 88 27.69 9.68 -8.97
C ASP A 88 27.10 11.10 -9.10
N GLN A 89 27.70 11.91 -9.99
CA GLN A 89 27.49 13.36 -10.04
C GLN A 89 26.10 13.82 -10.49
N ARG A 90 25.15 12.92 -10.84
CA ARG A 90 23.91 13.34 -11.52
C ARG A 90 22.57 12.83 -11.00
N TYR A 91 22.41 11.60 -10.53
CA TYR A 91 21.16 11.20 -9.86
C TYR A 91 21.15 11.51 -8.37
N ILE A 92 22.30 11.94 -7.83
CA ILE A 92 22.47 12.44 -6.45
C ILE A 92 21.74 11.52 -5.48
N VAL A 93 22.22 10.28 -5.45
CA VAL A 93 21.67 9.19 -4.66
C VAL A 93 22.73 8.63 -3.73
N ASP A 94 22.27 8.01 -2.65
CA ASP A 94 23.14 7.24 -1.77
C ASP A 94 23.73 6.03 -2.53
N THR A 95 24.89 5.60 -2.05
CA THR A 95 25.59 4.39 -2.47
C THR A 95 24.84 3.11 -2.10
N ILE A 96 24.00 3.15 -1.06
CA ILE A 96 23.19 2.03 -0.58
C ILE A 96 21.71 2.42 -0.60
N VAL A 97 20.88 1.54 -1.16
CA VAL A 97 19.42 1.69 -1.24
C VAL A 97 18.72 0.42 -0.76
N TRP A 98 17.41 0.49 -0.60
CA TRP A 98 16.60 -0.70 -0.31
C TRP A 98 16.54 -1.64 -1.53
N THR A 99 16.43 -2.94 -1.30
CA THR A 99 16.31 -3.96 -2.36
C THR A 99 15.54 -5.17 -1.85
N GLY A 100 14.75 -5.81 -2.71
CA GLY A 100 13.98 -7.01 -2.35
C GLY A 100 12.99 -6.73 -1.23
N ASP A 101 12.85 -7.68 -0.30
CA ASP A 101 11.92 -7.58 0.82
C ASP A 101 12.60 -6.92 2.04
N GLY A 102 12.79 -5.60 1.99
CA GLY A 102 13.38 -4.80 3.08
C GLY A 102 14.88 -5.00 3.29
N GLY A 103 15.57 -5.56 2.30
CA GLY A 103 17.02 -5.70 2.29
C GLY A 103 17.73 -4.42 1.83
N GLN A 104 19.06 -4.43 1.89
CA GLN A 104 19.89 -3.32 1.39
C GLN A 104 20.88 -3.80 0.34
N GLY A 105 21.14 -2.96 -0.65
CA GLY A 105 22.08 -3.25 -1.72
C GLY A 105 22.70 -1.99 -2.33
N PRO A 106 23.70 -2.15 -3.21
CA PRO A 106 24.27 -1.02 -3.93
C PRO A 106 23.21 -0.33 -4.79
N SER A 107 23.25 0.99 -4.90
CA SER A 107 22.35 1.73 -5.81
C SER A 107 22.65 1.47 -7.29
N GLY A 108 21.71 1.84 -8.17
CA GLY A 108 21.88 1.76 -9.62
C GLY A 108 21.67 0.38 -10.23
N ARG A 109 20.99 -0.52 -9.53
CA ARG A 109 20.82 -1.92 -9.92
C ARG A 109 19.48 -2.24 -10.56
N ALA A 110 18.57 -1.28 -10.64
CA ALA A 110 17.18 -1.49 -11.07
C ALA A 110 16.55 -2.74 -10.41
N GLN A 111 16.73 -2.90 -9.10
CA GLN A 111 16.20 -4.02 -8.33
C GLN A 111 14.97 -3.58 -7.55
N PRO A 112 13.80 -4.20 -7.76
CA PRO A 112 12.59 -3.81 -7.06
C PRO A 112 12.76 -3.92 -5.55
N THR A 113 11.97 -3.15 -4.82
CA THR A 113 11.89 -3.23 -3.38
C THR A 113 10.43 -3.26 -2.93
N ARG A 114 10.13 -4.12 -1.97
CA ARG A 114 8.88 -4.09 -1.20
C ARG A 114 9.23 -3.65 0.21
N LEU A 115 8.72 -2.50 0.61
CA LEU A 115 8.93 -1.92 1.94
C LEU A 115 7.65 -2.03 2.76
N THR A 116 7.78 -2.33 4.04
CA THR A 116 6.67 -2.17 4.97
C THR A 116 6.70 -0.76 5.56
N TYR A 117 5.53 -0.19 5.88
CA TYR A 117 5.45 1.08 6.59
C TYR A 117 4.47 1.01 7.76
N SER A 118 4.66 1.88 8.75
CA SER A 118 3.80 1.92 9.94
C SER A 118 3.73 3.32 10.57
N PHE A 119 2.72 3.52 11.40
CA PHE A 119 2.51 4.75 12.15
C PHE A 119 2.65 4.45 13.65
N PRO A 120 3.74 4.88 14.32
CA PRO A 120 3.83 4.79 15.77
C PRO A 120 2.71 5.56 16.45
N ASP A 121 2.31 5.09 17.63
CA ASP A 121 1.31 5.76 18.47
C ASP A 121 1.85 7.08 19.01
N ASP A 122 0.93 8.00 19.32
CA ASP A 122 1.28 9.24 20.01
C ASP A 122 1.89 8.92 21.38
N GLY A 123 2.91 9.70 21.79
CA GLY A 123 3.68 9.47 23.01
C GLY A 123 4.91 8.58 22.84
N THR A 124 5.03 7.81 21.74
CA THR A 124 6.26 7.10 21.37
C THR A 124 7.43 8.08 21.29
N THR A 125 8.61 7.73 21.81
CA THR A 125 9.79 8.62 21.70
C THR A 125 10.24 8.68 20.25
N TRP A 126 10.19 9.87 19.66
CA TRP A 126 10.40 10.12 18.24
C TRP A 126 11.46 11.17 17.97
N GLY A 127 11.95 11.17 16.74
CA GLY A 127 12.96 12.10 16.23
C GLY A 127 14.40 11.60 16.43
N LEU A 128 15.31 12.16 15.63
CA LEU A 128 16.74 11.92 15.70
C LEU A 128 17.45 13.15 16.28
N SER A 129 18.10 12.98 17.43
CA SER A 129 18.94 14.03 18.04
C SER A 129 20.08 14.48 17.12
N ALA A 130 20.46 13.63 16.15
CA ALA A 130 21.45 13.92 15.14
C ALA A 130 20.98 14.97 14.11
N VAL A 131 19.67 15.10 13.91
CA VAL A 131 19.06 16.05 12.97
C VAL A 131 18.59 17.29 13.71
N SER A 132 17.79 17.13 14.77
CA SER A 132 17.23 18.26 15.52
C SER A 132 17.06 17.96 17.01
N SER A 133 16.05 17.19 17.37
CA SER A 133 15.70 16.83 18.74
C SER A 133 14.86 15.56 18.79
N THR A 134 14.68 15.05 20.00
CA THR A 134 13.76 13.94 20.29
C THR A 134 12.61 14.41 21.17
N GLY A 135 11.42 13.85 21.00
CA GLY A 135 10.24 14.18 21.80
C GLY A 135 9.14 13.14 21.66
N PRO A 136 7.99 13.29 22.35
CA PRO A 136 6.85 12.41 22.15
C PRO A 136 6.25 12.64 20.76
N ASN A 137 6.03 11.55 20.01
CA ASN A 137 5.27 11.57 18.76
C ASN A 137 3.88 12.18 18.99
N ILE A 138 3.45 13.04 18.08
CA ILE A 138 2.14 13.72 18.13
C ILE A 138 1.46 13.78 16.75
N LEU A 139 1.84 12.90 15.83
CA LEU A 139 1.33 12.93 14.47
C LEU A 139 -0.18 12.64 14.42
N ASN A 140 -0.67 11.63 15.15
CA ASN A 140 -2.06 11.20 15.05
C ASN A 140 -3.00 12.26 15.65
N SER A 141 -2.67 12.83 16.81
CA SER A 141 -3.41 13.94 17.42
C SER A 141 -3.39 15.21 16.58
N SER A 142 -2.27 15.50 15.90
CA SER A 142 -2.18 16.66 14.99
C SER A 142 -3.10 16.49 13.78
N MET A 143 -3.13 15.31 13.14
CA MET A 143 -4.06 15.01 12.05
C MET A 143 -5.51 15.01 12.50
N THR A 144 -5.80 14.43 13.66
CA THR A 144 -7.16 14.44 14.25
C THR A 144 -7.64 15.87 14.50
N THR A 145 -6.76 16.75 14.96
CA THR A 145 -7.08 18.17 15.18
C THR A 145 -7.30 18.90 13.84
N ALA A 146 -6.49 18.60 12.83
CA ALA A 146 -6.55 19.28 11.52
C ALA A 146 -7.77 18.87 10.70
N TYR A 147 -8.10 17.58 10.67
CA TYR A 147 -9.12 17.01 9.78
C TYR A 147 -10.43 16.65 10.49
N GLY A 148 -10.46 16.71 11.83
CA GLY A 148 -11.62 16.41 12.65
C GLY A 148 -11.58 15.02 13.29
N ALA A 149 -12.28 14.89 14.43
CA ALA A 149 -12.43 13.61 15.12
C ALA A 149 -13.09 12.58 14.19
N GLY A 150 -12.53 11.38 14.13
CA GLY A 150 -12.97 10.30 13.23
C GLY A 150 -12.34 10.33 11.84
N ASN A 151 -11.55 11.36 11.50
CA ASN A 151 -10.90 11.50 10.18
C ASN A 151 -9.37 11.27 10.25
N LEU A 152 -8.90 10.51 11.24
CA LEU A 152 -7.47 10.20 11.35
C LEU A 152 -6.95 9.48 10.09
N ASP A 153 -7.71 8.50 9.60
CA ASP A 153 -7.34 7.77 8.39
C ASP A 153 -7.32 8.65 7.15
N PHE A 154 -8.09 9.75 7.09
CA PHE A 154 -7.99 10.70 5.98
C PHE A 154 -6.58 11.32 5.89
N GLY A 155 -6.01 11.73 7.02
CA GLY A 155 -4.64 12.24 7.07
C GLY A 155 -3.60 11.18 6.69
N ARG A 156 -3.78 9.95 7.17
CA ARG A 156 -2.92 8.81 6.78
C ARG A 156 -3.07 8.46 5.31
N GLU A 157 -4.27 8.54 4.75
CA GLU A 157 -4.52 8.30 3.33
C GLU A 157 -3.80 9.34 2.46
N LEU A 158 -3.75 10.61 2.87
CA LEU A 158 -2.92 11.60 2.16
C LEU A 158 -1.42 11.25 2.16
N ILE A 159 -0.91 10.67 3.26
CA ILE A 159 0.46 10.13 3.32
C ILE A 159 0.60 8.96 2.34
N ARG A 160 -0.34 8.01 2.36
CA ARG A 160 -0.37 6.85 1.46
C ARG A 160 -0.38 7.26 -0.01
N GLN A 161 -1.10 8.33 -0.37
CA GLN A 161 -1.10 8.85 -1.75
C GLN A 161 0.25 9.43 -2.18
N GLY A 162 1.04 9.98 -1.25
CA GLY A 162 2.41 10.42 -1.51
C GLY A 162 3.38 9.25 -1.71
N LEU A 163 3.23 8.17 -0.93
CA LEU A 163 3.98 6.93 -1.10
C LEU A 163 3.60 6.22 -2.41
N ALA A 164 2.30 6.11 -2.69
CA ALA A 164 1.74 5.46 -3.87
C ALA A 164 2.21 6.07 -5.19
N ALA A 165 2.61 7.35 -5.20
CA ALA A 165 3.19 8.01 -6.37
C ALA A 165 4.44 7.26 -6.89
N TRP A 166 5.22 6.65 -6.00
CA TRP A 166 6.43 5.89 -6.33
C TRP A 166 6.15 4.53 -6.97
N ARG A 167 4.89 4.05 -7.02
CA ARG A 167 4.48 2.83 -7.75
C ARG A 167 4.70 2.91 -9.27
N VAL A 168 5.04 4.09 -9.81
CA VAL A 168 5.51 4.22 -11.20
C VAL A 168 6.87 3.52 -11.42
N THR A 169 7.58 3.25 -10.34
CA THR A 169 8.86 2.52 -10.25
C THR A 169 8.64 1.15 -9.60
N GLY A 170 9.68 0.33 -9.47
CA GLY A 170 9.63 -0.96 -8.78
C GLY A 170 9.58 -0.89 -7.25
N VAL A 171 9.06 0.20 -6.67
CA VAL A 171 8.85 0.38 -5.23
C VAL A 171 7.41 0.01 -4.87
N LEU A 172 7.25 -0.92 -3.94
CA LEU A 172 5.97 -1.36 -3.39
C LEU A 172 5.93 -1.12 -1.88
N HIS A 173 4.72 -0.89 -1.35
CA HIS A 173 4.49 -0.57 0.06
C HIS A 173 3.37 -1.42 0.66
N ASP A 174 3.61 -1.92 1.87
CA ASP A 174 2.64 -2.66 2.68
C ASP A 174 2.55 -2.08 4.10
N GLU A 175 1.36 -1.64 4.53
CA GLU A 175 1.18 -1.18 5.91
C GLU A 175 1.18 -2.35 6.90
N VAL A 176 1.96 -2.23 7.97
CA VAL A 176 2.01 -3.17 9.09
C VAL A 176 1.69 -2.47 10.40
N ALA A 177 1.45 -3.23 11.47
CA ALA A 177 1.37 -2.66 12.81
C ALA A 177 2.69 -1.98 13.20
N ASP A 178 2.68 -1.09 14.19
CA ASP A 178 3.90 -0.53 14.78
C ASP A 178 4.12 -1.10 16.18
N ASP A 179 5.37 -1.31 16.57
CA ASP A 179 5.72 -1.86 17.89
C ASP A 179 5.88 -0.78 18.97
N ASN A 180 5.70 0.51 18.60
CA ASN A 180 5.82 1.68 19.46
C ASN A 180 7.18 1.79 20.17
N SER A 181 8.21 1.13 19.64
CA SER A 181 9.58 1.32 20.11
C SER A 181 10.07 2.74 19.73
N PRO A 182 11.00 3.33 20.50
CA PRO A 182 11.60 4.60 20.13
C PRO A 182 12.15 4.60 18.69
N MET A 183 12.08 5.74 17.99
CA MET A 183 12.71 5.90 16.68
C MET A 183 14.19 5.51 16.78
N ASP A 184 14.65 4.66 15.87
CA ASP A 184 16.03 4.20 15.80
C ASP A 184 16.58 4.37 14.37
N GLN A 185 17.82 3.93 14.14
CA GLN A 185 18.43 3.93 12.81
C GLN A 185 18.65 2.50 12.30
N SER A 186 17.87 1.55 12.81
CA SER A 186 17.95 0.15 12.40
C SER A 186 17.52 0.00 10.96
N VAL A 187 18.29 -0.78 10.21
CA VAL A 187 17.98 -1.15 8.82
C VAL A 187 17.49 -2.59 8.71
N THR A 188 17.34 -3.26 9.85
CA THR A 188 16.88 -4.66 9.90
C THR A 188 15.38 -4.67 9.96
N ARG A 189 14.73 -5.29 8.96
CA ARG A 189 13.30 -5.53 8.96
C ARG A 189 12.85 -6.25 10.24
N VAL A 190 11.77 -5.75 10.83
CA VAL A 190 11.13 -6.32 12.01
C VAL A 190 9.68 -6.67 11.65
N PRO A 191 9.16 -7.87 11.99
CA PRO A 191 7.79 -8.26 11.62
C PRO A 191 6.67 -7.39 12.23
N THR A 192 6.96 -6.71 13.33
CA THR A 192 5.98 -5.96 14.14
C THR A 192 6.01 -4.45 13.91
N ARG A 193 6.81 -3.95 12.97
CA ARG A 193 6.87 -2.54 12.56
C ARG A 193 7.29 -2.37 11.11
N GLY A 194 7.03 -1.20 10.53
CA GLY A 194 7.46 -0.85 9.19
C GLY A 194 8.99 -0.80 9.08
N ASP A 195 9.51 -1.06 7.88
CA ASP A 195 10.87 -0.62 7.51
C ASP A 195 10.94 0.91 7.45
N ILE A 196 9.81 1.55 7.13
CA ILE A 196 9.62 3.00 7.06
C ILE A 196 8.54 3.40 8.07
N ARG A 197 8.92 3.99 9.19
CA ARG A 197 7.97 4.45 10.21
C ARG A 197 7.76 5.95 10.10
N ILE A 198 6.52 6.40 10.26
CA ILE A 198 6.15 7.80 10.00
C ILE A 198 5.56 8.42 11.26
N GLY A 199 6.36 9.24 11.94
CA GLY A 199 5.94 10.00 13.12
C GLY A 199 6.05 11.50 12.92
N GLY A 200 5.79 12.27 13.98
CA GLY A 200 5.77 13.72 13.90
C GLY A 200 6.04 14.43 15.22
N LEU A 201 6.73 15.57 15.12
CA LEU A 201 7.09 16.46 16.22
C LEU A 201 6.77 17.91 15.84
N ALA A 202 6.57 18.77 16.83
CA ALA A 202 6.35 20.20 16.58
C ALA A 202 7.68 20.97 16.65
N PHE A 203 8.10 21.58 15.53
CA PHE A 203 9.31 22.40 15.45
C PHE A 203 9.03 23.88 15.15
N GLY A 204 7.76 24.29 15.09
CA GLY A 204 7.34 25.62 14.65
C GLY A 204 7.40 25.79 13.13
N THR A 205 6.72 26.81 12.60
CA THR A 205 6.64 27.07 11.14
C THR A 205 7.83 27.86 10.59
N GLY A 206 8.76 28.30 11.44
CA GLY A 206 10.01 28.97 11.05
C GLY A 206 11.18 28.00 10.81
N SER A 207 10.89 26.71 10.63
CA SER A 207 11.86 25.62 10.48
C SER A 207 11.61 24.82 9.20
N PHE A 208 12.29 23.69 9.05
CA PHE A 208 12.01 22.67 8.03
C PHE A 208 10.60 22.07 8.19
N ILE A 209 10.06 21.54 7.08
CA ILE A 209 8.71 20.99 6.97
C ILE A 209 8.67 19.53 7.44
N ALA A 210 9.71 18.76 7.13
CA ALA A 210 9.88 17.38 7.54
C ALA A 210 11.35 16.98 7.32
N TYR A 211 11.69 15.77 7.74
CA TYR A 211 12.86 15.05 7.26
C TYR A 211 12.57 13.55 7.22
N ASN A 212 13.38 12.81 6.46
CA ASN A 212 13.32 11.36 6.44
C ASN A 212 14.73 10.76 6.39
N ALA A 213 15.01 9.78 7.26
CA ALA A 213 16.30 9.13 7.30
C ALA A 213 16.57 8.35 5.99
N PHE A 214 17.83 8.33 5.53
CA PHE A 214 18.22 7.54 4.37
C PHE A 214 18.06 6.02 4.61
N PRO A 215 18.15 5.19 3.57
CA PRO A 215 18.14 3.74 3.74
C PRO A 215 19.19 3.26 4.75
N SER A 216 20.45 3.71 4.66
CA SER A 216 21.54 3.16 5.47
C SER A 216 22.40 4.23 6.17
N PRO A 217 22.70 4.07 7.48
CA PRO A 217 23.64 4.96 8.17
C PRO A 217 25.08 4.76 7.70
N SER A 218 25.37 3.61 7.06
CA SER A 218 26.65 3.33 6.42
C SER A 218 26.79 3.95 5.03
N GLY A 219 25.71 4.53 4.52
CA GLY A 219 25.69 5.29 3.29
C GLY A 219 26.35 6.66 3.41
N GLY A 220 26.21 7.45 2.35
CA GLY A 220 26.80 8.77 2.20
C GLY A 220 26.19 9.84 3.11
N ALA A 221 25.34 9.54 4.08
CA ALA A 221 24.69 10.54 4.92
C ALA A 221 24.97 10.42 6.43
N GLY A 222 25.40 9.25 6.91
CA GLY A 222 25.66 9.01 8.35
C GLY A 222 24.40 8.94 9.24
N ILE A 223 23.21 9.03 8.64
CA ILE A 223 21.90 8.81 9.26
C ILE A 223 21.13 7.83 8.40
N GLY A 224 20.53 6.79 8.99
CA GLY A 224 19.71 5.86 8.24
C GLY A 224 18.57 5.23 9.03
N GLY A 225 17.95 4.20 8.46
CA GLY A 225 16.78 3.52 9.03
C GLY A 225 15.47 3.82 8.33
N GLY A 226 15.43 4.77 7.38
CA GLY A 226 14.24 5.01 6.54
C GLY A 226 13.05 5.71 7.22
N ASP A 227 13.14 5.99 8.52
CA ASP A 227 12.05 6.60 9.29
C ASP A 227 11.88 8.11 9.03
N MET A 228 10.62 8.54 8.92
CA MET A 228 10.20 9.91 8.62
C MET A 228 9.73 10.65 9.89
N THR A 229 10.10 11.93 9.98
CA THR A 229 9.56 12.86 10.98
C THR A 229 8.93 14.07 10.32
N ILE A 230 7.62 14.21 10.49
CA ILE A 230 6.82 15.33 9.98
C ILE A 230 6.80 16.47 11.00
N ASN A 231 7.05 17.72 10.57
CA ASN A 231 6.87 18.88 11.44
C ASN A 231 5.37 19.20 11.58
N THR A 232 4.77 18.76 12.67
CA THR A 232 3.33 18.89 12.88
C THR A 232 2.83 20.34 13.03
N SER A 233 3.75 21.31 13.21
CA SER A 233 3.40 22.73 13.20
C SER A 233 2.84 23.22 11.85
N PHE A 234 3.06 22.46 10.78
CA PHE A 234 2.50 22.73 9.46
C PHE A 234 1.08 22.18 9.24
N PHE A 235 0.45 21.50 10.21
CA PHE A 235 -0.99 21.14 10.17
C PHE A 235 -1.90 22.36 10.39
N ASN A 236 -1.71 23.40 9.58
CA ASN A 236 -2.49 24.62 9.53
C ASN A 236 -3.03 24.82 8.09
N ALA A 237 -3.96 25.76 7.91
CA ALA A 237 -4.68 25.97 6.65
C ALA A 237 -3.78 26.40 5.47
N SER A 238 -2.58 26.90 5.74
CA SER A 238 -1.60 27.30 4.71
C SER A 238 -0.52 26.24 4.48
N GLY A 239 -0.54 25.13 5.23
CA GLY A 239 0.40 24.01 5.12
C GLY A 239 -0.33 22.71 4.81
N PHE A 240 -0.13 21.70 5.66
CA PHE A 240 -0.67 20.35 5.47
C PHE A 240 -2.19 20.26 5.49
N ASN A 241 -2.89 21.24 6.09
CA ASN A 241 -4.35 21.30 6.06
C ASN A 241 -4.91 22.20 4.93
N SER A 242 -4.08 22.60 3.97
CA SER A 242 -4.55 23.32 2.79
C SER A 242 -5.24 22.37 1.83
N ALA A 243 -6.56 22.47 1.65
CA ALA A 243 -7.31 21.63 0.71
C ALA A 243 -7.03 21.94 -0.79
N VAL A 244 -6.19 22.94 -1.08
CA VAL A 244 -5.84 23.33 -2.45
C VAL A 244 -5.24 22.15 -3.22
N ASN A 245 -5.76 21.92 -4.43
CA ASN A 245 -5.34 20.82 -5.32
C ASN A 245 -5.29 19.46 -4.61
N ASN A 246 -6.32 19.17 -3.80
CA ASN A 246 -6.42 17.95 -3.00
C ASN A 246 -5.24 17.78 -2.04
N TYR A 247 -4.96 18.79 -1.20
CA TYR A 247 -3.88 18.72 -0.20
C TYR A 247 -2.48 18.53 -0.80
N ARG A 248 -2.24 19.10 -1.98
CA ARG A 248 -0.99 18.94 -2.73
C ARG A 248 0.25 19.31 -1.94
N PHE A 249 0.19 20.37 -1.12
CA PHE A 249 1.34 20.75 -0.28
C PHE A 249 1.78 19.60 0.62
N PHE A 250 0.84 18.91 1.27
CA PHE A 250 1.15 17.77 2.12
C PHE A 250 1.63 16.57 1.30
N ARG A 251 0.90 16.21 0.23
CA ARG A 251 1.25 15.05 -0.60
C ARG A 251 2.62 15.18 -1.26
N ASN A 252 2.96 16.36 -1.78
CA ASN A 252 4.28 16.62 -2.34
C ASN A 252 5.35 16.54 -1.25
N THR A 253 5.09 17.08 -0.04
CA THR A 253 6.03 16.94 1.09
C THR A 253 6.28 15.46 1.37
N ILE A 254 5.24 14.64 1.52
CA ILE A 254 5.40 13.21 1.80
C ILE A 254 6.17 12.49 0.69
N ALA A 255 5.85 12.76 -0.59
CA ALA A 255 6.55 12.14 -1.70
C ALA A 255 8.04 12.54 -1.75
N HIS A 256 8.36 13.82 -1.46
CA HIS A 256 9.72 14.35 -1.37
C HIS A 256 10.51 13.67 -0.26
N GLU A 257 9.97 13.68 0.95
CA GLU A 257 10.62 13.08 2.11
C GLU A 257 10.80 11.57 1.93
N HIS A 258 9.81 10.89 1.36
CA HIS A 258 9.97 9.49 1.01
C HIS A 258 11.10 9.27 -0.02
N GLY A 259 11.35 10.23 -0.91
CA GLY A 259 12.54 10.24 -1.77
C GLY A 259 13.85 10.11 -0.99
N HIS A 260 14.04 10.85 0.10
CA HIS A 260 15.20 10.66 0.98
C HIS A 260 15.25 9.23 1.57
N GLY A 261 14.11 8.71 2.02
CA GLY A 261 13.98 7.33 2.50
C GLY A 261 14.26 6.26 1.45
N LEU A 262 14.19 6.61 0.16
CA LEU A 262 14.57 5.77 -0.97
C LEU A 262 16.01 6.03 -1.45
N GLY A 263 16.74 6.93 -0.81
CA GLY A 263 18.14 7.20 -1.10
C GLY A 263 18.41 8.43 -1.97
N TYR A 264 17.44 9.29 -2.25
CA TYR A 264 17.64 10.50 -3.07
C TYR A 264 18.07 11.68 -2.20
N PHE A 265 19.13 12.39 -2.59
CA PHE A 265 19.49 13.68 -2.02
C PHE A 265 18.75 14.81 -2.72
N HIS A 266 18.86 16.02 -2.18
CA HIS A 266 18.35 17.19 -2.87
C HIS A 266 19.04 17.46 -4.21
N VAL A 267 18.27 18.01 -5.15
CA VAL A 267 18.72 18.40 -6.48
C VAL A 267 18.53 19.91 -6.73
N LEU A 268 19.40 20.49 -7.55
CA LEU A 268 19.41 21.91 -7.95
C LEU A 268 19.30 22.06 -9.47
N PRO A 269 18.97 23.27 -9.99
CA PRO A 269 18.55 24.48 -9.25
C PRO A 269 17.16 24.34 -8.61
N CYS A 270 16.85 25.22 -7.64
CA CYS A 270 15.50 25.41 -7.12
C CYS A 270 14.69 26.30 -8.08
N ASN A 271 14.02 25.71 -9.05
CA ASN A 271 13.23 26.42 -10.06
C ASN A 271 11.86 25.80 -10.32
N GLY A 272 11.40 24.92 -9.41
CA GLY A 272 10.08 24.31 -9.46
C GLY A 272 9.94 23.26 -10.56
N THR A 273 11.01 22.52 -10.85
CA THR A 273 11.01 21.51 -11.92
C THR A 273 11.24 20.09 -11.44
N LYS A 274 11.72 19.89 -10.21
CA LYS A 274 11.92 18.56 -9.60
C LYS A 274 11.33 18.50 -8.20
N LEU A 275 10.83 17.33 -7.82
CA LEU A 275 10.28 17.11 -6.49
C LEU A 275 11.38 17.21 -5.43
N MET A 276 12.56 16.65 -5.68
CA MET A 276 13.69 16.64 -4.73
C MET A 276 14.43 17.98 -4.64
N GLU A 277 13.85 19.09 -5.12
CA GLU A 277 14.39 20.41 -4.82
C GLU A 277 14.25 20.71 -3.31
N PRO A 278 15.24 21.37 -2.67
CA PRO A 278 15.22 21.63 -1.22
C PRO A 278 13.97 22.36 -0.71
N SER A 279 13.37 23.19 -1.57
CA SER A 279 12.12 23.88 -1.26
C SER A 279 10.98 23.16 -1.97
N ILE A 280 9.91 22.87 -1.23
CA ILE A 280 8.75 22.20 -1.81
C ILE A 280 8.11 23.06 -2.91
N ASP A 281 7.73 22.46 -4.03
CA ASP A 281 6.98 23.12 -5.10
C ASP A 281 5.58 22.49 -5.23
N THR A 282 4.56 23.30 -5.55
CA THR A 282 3.15 22.87 -5.69
C THR A 282 2.60 23.13 -7.09
N GLY A 283 3.41 23.63 -8.02
CA GLY A 283 3.12 23.81 -9.43
C GLY A 283 2.93 22.49 -10.17
N PHE A 284 3.51 21.41 -9.67
CA PHE A 284 3.30 20.05 -10.13
C PHE A 284 2.81 19.13 -9.00
N ASP A 285 2.35 17.94 -9.36
CA ASP A 285 1.87 16.93 -8.42
C ASP A 285 2.92 15.82 -8.30
N VAL A 286 3.45 15.61 -7.10
CA VAL A 286 4.41 14.55 -6.73
C VAL A 286 5.60 14.42 -7.70
N LEU A 287 5.89 13.23 -8.22
CA LEU A 287 7.12 12.92 -8.97
C LEU A 287 7.21 13.65 -10.31
N GLN A 288 8.39 14.18 -10.62
CA GLN A 288 8.74 14.69 -11.94
C GLN A 288 9.70 13.72 -12.66
N VAL A 289 10.13 14.09 -13.86
CA VAL A 289 10.99 13.24 -14.71
C VAL A 289 12.25 12.78 -13.96
N ASP A 290 12.85 13.65 -13.16
CA ASP A 290 14.10 13.32 -12.47
C ASP A 290 13.91 12.22 -11.43
N GLU A 291 12.85 12.30 -10.62
CA GLU A 291 12.51 11.28 -9.63
C GLU A 291 12.11 9.96 -10.28
N ILE A 292 11.35 10.00 -11.38
CA ILE A 292 10.98 8.79 -12.12
C ILE A 292 12.23 8.10 -12.66
N ARG A 293 13.16 8.86 -13.27
CA ARG A 293 14.42 8.30 -13.79
C ARG A 293 15.32 7.79 -12.68
N GLY A 294 15.47 8.54 -11.60
CA GLY A 294 16.22 8.11 -10.42
C GLY A 294 15.62 6.84 -9.80
N GLY A 295 14.29 6.77 -9.73
CA GLY A 295 13.50 5.64 -9.31
C GLY A 295 13.81 4.38 -10.12
N ILE A 296 13.66 4.49 -11.45
CA ILE A 296 13.92 3.39 -12.38
C ILE A 296 15.38 2.93 -12.33
N ARG A 297 16.33 3.86 -12.17
CA ARG A 297 17.75 3.53 -12.01
C ARG A 297 17.98 2.57 -10.84
N ASN A 298 17.33 2.81 -9.71
CA ASN A 298 17.57 2.05 -8.48
C ASN A 298 16.66 0.83 -8.36
N TYR A 299 15.39 1.01 -8.70
CA TYR A 299 14.32 0.06 -8.42
C TYR A 299 13.69 -0.58 -9.66
N GLY A 300 14.06 -0.12 -10.86
CA GLY A 300 13.39 -0.48 -12.11
C GLY A 300 12.05 0.25 -12.27
N ASP A 301 11.42 0.10 -13.42
CA ASP A 301 10.06 0.60 -13.61
C ASP A 301 9.02 -0.36 -13.00
N ARG A 302 7.74 -0.03 -13.12
CA ARG A 302 6.64 -0.85 -12.56
C ARG A 302 6.55 -2.28 -13.12
N PHE A 303 7.25 -2.59 -14.22
CA PHE A 303 7.28 -3.93 -14.82
C PHE A 303 8.66 -4.59 -14.73
N VAL A 304 9.53 -4.06 -13.86
CA VAL A 304 10.87 -4.58 -13.60
C VAL A 304 10.90 -6.11 -13.45
N GLY A 305 11.90 -6.73 -14.06
CA GLY A 305 12.00 -8.18 -14.21
C GLY A 305 11.65 -8.68 -15.61
N ASN A 306 10.99 -7.86 -16.43
CA ASN A 306 10.60 -8.20 -17.81
C ASN A 306 11.74 -8.15 -18.84
N HIS A 307 12.89 -8.76 -18.53
CA HIS A 307 14.12 -8.62 -19.33
C HIS A 307 14.31 -9.74 -20.37
N SER A 308 13.33 -10.63 -20.52
CA SER A 308 13.38 -11.76 -21.44
C SER A 308 12.00 -12.06 -22.03
N ALA A 309 11.94 -12.84 -23.11
CA ALA A 309 10.67 -13.28 -23.67
C ALA A 309 9.84 -14.13 -22.69
N SER A 310 10.49 -14.92 -21.81
CA SER A 310 9.80 -15.74 -20.81
C SER A 310 9.21 -14.92 -19.67
N ASP A 311 9.87 -13.82 -19.31
CA ASP A 311 9.45 -12.95 -18.21
C ASP A 311 8.70 -11.70 -18.73
N ALA A 312 8.34 -11.69 -20.01
CA ALA A 312 7.69 -10.57 -20.67
C ALA A 312 6.38 -10.19 -19.97
N HIS A 313 6.18 -8.91 -19.70
CA HIS A 313 4.94 -8.43 -19.09
C HIS A 313 3.75 -8.65 -20.04
N ASP A 314 2.72 -9.33 -19.54
CA ASP A 314 1.58 -9.77 -20.35
C ASP A 314 0.42 -8.79 -20.31
N PHE A 315 0.12 -8.20 -21.47
CA PHE A 315 -1.07 -7.38 -21.64
C PHE A 315 -2.34 -8.19 -21.89
N GLY A 316 -2.26 -9.51 -22.02
CA GLY A 316 -3.36 -10.42 -22.32
C GLY A 316 -3.87 -10.28 -23.75
N THR A 317 -5.08 -10.78 -23.98
CA THR A 317 -5.77 -10.65 -25.27
C THR A 317 -6.29 -9.22 -25.46
N LEU A 318 -6.00 -8.63 -26.61
CA LEU A 318 -6.32 -7.24 -26.92
C LEU A 318 -7.61 -7.06 -27.75
N ASP A 319 -8.13 -8.12 -28.38
CA ASP A 319 -9.30 -8.02 -29.26
C ASP A 319 -10.54 -8.79 -28.78
N THR A 320 -10.45 -9.53 -27.66
CA THR A 320 -11.54 -10.29 -27.04
C THR A 320 -11.39 -10.30 -25.51
N PRO A 321 -12.48 -10.19 -24.70
CA PRO A 321 -13.87 -9.93 -25.10
C PRO A 321 -14.13 -8.47 -25.52
N VAL A 322 -13.20 -7.56 -25.21
CA VAL A 322 -13.28 -6.14 -25.54
C VAL A 322 -12.06 -5.78 -26.38
N LEU A 323 -12.30 -5.21 -27.57
CA LEU A 323 -11.24 -4.68 -28.42
C LEU A 323 -10.64 -3.42 -27.79
N ARG A 324 -9.33 -3.45 -27.54
CA ARG A 324 -8.59 -2.38 -26.88
C ARG A 324 -7.15 -2.27 -27.39
N SER A 325 -6.57 -1.12 -27.14
CA SER A 325 -5.13 -0.89 -27.29
C SER A 325 -4.45 -0.78 -25.92
N VAL A 326 -3.12 -0.72 -25.93
CA VAL A 326 -2.31 -0.49 -24.74
C VAL A 326 -1.45 0.75 -24.94
N ILE A 327 -1.43 1.63 -23.95
CA ILE A 327 -0.49 2.74 -23.86
C ILE A 327 0.10 2.74 -22.45
N GLU A 328 1.38 2.42 -22.34
CA GLU A 328 2.13 2.43 -21.10
C GLU A 328 3.09 3.61 -21.08
N ARG A 329 2.97 4.47 -20.06
CA ARG A 329 3.80 5.68 -19.92
C ARG A 329 4.91 5.51 -18.90
N ASN A 330 5.96 6.32 -19.00
CA ASN A 330 7.05 6.38 -18.01
C ASN A 330 7.67 5.00 -17.74
N LEU A 331 7.83 4.19 -18.78
CA LEU A 331 8.68 2.99 -18.73
C LEU A 331 10.14 3.42 -18.87
N GLY A 332 11.09 2.54 -18.53
CA GLY A 332 12.47 2.89 -18.76
C GLY A 332 13.46 1.74 -18.70
N THR A 333 14.42 1.79 -19.62
CA THR A 333 15.59 0.91 -19.64
C THR A 333 16.76 1.57 -18.92
N ASN A 334 17.53 0.81 -18.14
CA ASN A 334 18.78 1.28 -17.49
C ASN A 334 20.01 1.22 -18.43
N GLY A 335 19.78 1.14 -19.74
CA GLY A 335 20.78 1.22 -20.80
C GLY A 335 21.80 0.08 -20.85
N ALA A 336 22.53 -0.03 -21.95
CA ALA A 336 23.46 -1.15 -22.20
C ALA A 336 24.64 -1.21 -21.21
N SER A 337 24.95 -0.09 -20.55
CA SER A 337 25.97 0.01 -19.50
C SER A 337 25.39 -0.11 -18.08
N GLY A 338 24.06 -0.26 -17.95
CA GLY A 338 23.39 -0.49 -16.68
C GLY A 338 23.60 -1.90 -16.15
N PHE A 339 23.36 -2.08 -14.86
CA PHE A 339 23.47 -3.39 -14.22
C PHE A 339 22.17 -4.21 -14.39
N GLY A 340 22.29 -5.54 -14.47
CA GLY A 340 21.13 -6.45 -14.37
C GLY A 340 20.40 -6.79 -15.66
N ASN A 341 20.97 -6.55 -16.85
CA ASN A 341 20.33 -6.78 -18.16
C ASN A 341 19.04 -5.96 -18.40
N THR A 342 18.85 -4.87 -17.67
CA THR A 342 17.71 -3.96 -17.82
C THR A 342 17.86 -3.00 -19.01
N SER A 343 18.71 -3.33 -19.98
CA SER A 343 18.81 -2.62 -21.26
C SER A 343 17.71 -3.06 -22.24
N THR A 344 16.95 -4.08 -21.86
CA THR A 344 15.81 -4.59 -22.61
C THR A 344 14.60 -4.76 -21.74
N ASP A 345 13.46 -4.37 -22.29
CA ASP A 345 12.14 -4.65 -21.75
C ASP A 345 11.36 -5.49 -22.75
N TRP A 346 10.64 -6.46 -22.22
CA TRP A 346 9.84 -7.41 -22.99
C TRP A 346 8.39 -7.34 -22.55
N PHE A 347 7.52 -7.33 -23.54
CA PHE A 347 6.07 -7.35 -23.36
C PHE A 347 5.48 -8.45 -24.23
N ARG A 348 4.29 -8.93 -23.89
CA ARG A 348 3.55 -9.86 -24.72
C ARG A 348 2.09 -9.42 -24.84
N PHE A 349 1.47 -9.79 -25.95
CA PHE A 349 0.05 -9.58 -26.19
C PHE A 349 -0.48 -10.70 -27.08
N THR A 350 -1.78 -10.94 -26.97
CA THR A 350 -2.50 -11.92 -27.80
C THR A 350 -3.58 -11.23 -28.64
N ILE A 351 -3.79 -11.73 -29.86
CA ILE A 351 -4.96 -11.43 -30.69
C ILE A 351 -5.62 -12.74 -31.14
N ASP A 352 -6.94 -12.82 -31.02
CA ASP A 352 -7.72 -14.01 -31.37
C ASP A 352 -8.24 -13.96 -32.82
N GLN A 353 -8.20 -12.78 -33.44
CA GLN A 353 -8.59 -12.55 -34.82
C GLN A 353 -7.47 -11.84 -35.59
N ALA A 354 -7.55 -11.88 -36.92
CA ALA A 354 -6.59 -11.13 -37.72
C ALA A 354 -6.80 -9.62 -37.53
N ARG A 355 -5.75 -8.88 -37.15
CA ARG A 355 -5.81 -7.45 -36.79
C ARG A 355 -4.70 -6.63 -37.42
N ASP A 356 -4.96 -5.35 -37.63
CA ASP A 356 -3.88 -4.40 -37.89
C ASP A 356 -3.27 -3.97 -36.56
N VAL A 357 -1.94 -4.09 -36.42
CA VAL A 357 -1.23 -3.74 -35.20
C VAL A 357 -0.11 -2.75 -35.51
N VAL A 358 -0.11 -1.63 -34.80
CA VAL A 358 0.99 -0.65 -34.82
C VAL A 358 1.62 -0.61 -33.45
N VAL A 359 2.91 -0.94 -33.37
CA VAL A 359 3.68 -0.81 -32.14
C VAL A 359 4.59 0.40 -32.28
N THR A 360 4.54 1.30 -31.30
CA THR A 360 5.34 2.52 -31.28
C THR A 360 5.96 2.69 -29.91
N ILE A 361 7.25 3.02 -29.89
CA ILE A 361 7.93 3.50 -28.69
C ILE A 361 8.34 4.96 -28.90
N ASN A 362 8.06 5.80 -27.91
CA ASN A 362 8.40 7.21 -27.96
C ASN A 362 9.32 7.55 -26.79
N PRO A 363 10.60 7.90 -27.02
CA PRO A 363 11.47 8.43 -25.98
C PRO A 363 10.85 9.64 -25.28
N THR A 364 11.04 9.75 -23.96
CA THR A 364 10.51 10.87 -23.16
C THR A 364 11.54 11.34 -22.13
N GLY A 365 11.25 12.50 -21.53
CA GLY A 365 11.99 13.06 -20.40
C GLY A 365 12.39 14.52 -20.58
N GLY A 366 12.44 15.02 -21.82
CA GLY A 366 12.74 16.43 -22.09
C GLY A 366 14.17 16.84 -21.72
N THR A 367 14.38 18.15 -21.69
CA THR A 367 15.65 18.76 -21.27
C THR A 367 15.43 19.58 -19.99
N TYR A 368 16.24 19.33 -18.97
CA TYR A 368 16.17 20.02 -17.68
C TYR A 368 17.55 20.19 -17.06
N GLN A 369 17.68 21.04 -16.04
CA GLN A 369 18.93 21.23 -15.32
C GLN A 369 18.97 20.34 -14.08
N ASN A 370 20.11 19.70 -13.82
CA ASN A 370 20.33 18.91 -12.61
C ASN A 370 21.74 19.16 -12.04
N GLY A 371 21.87 19.21 -10.72
CA GLY A 371 23.12 19.41 -9.99
C GLY A 371 22.95 19.19 -8.49
N SER A 372 24.05 18.97 -7.78
CA SER A 372 24.06 18.72 -6.33
C SER A 372 23.71 19.97 -5.54
N GLN A 373 22.93 19.79 -4.48
CA GLN A 373 22.85 20.82 -3.46
C GLN A 373 24.23 21.01 -2.82
N PHE A 374 24.56 22.27 -2.55
CA PHE A 374 25.79 22.65 -1.87
C PHE A 374 25.50 23.60 -0.71
N PHE A 375 24.65 24.61 -0.95
CA PHE A 375 24.22 25.57 0.05
C PHE A 375 22.87 26.17 -0.33
N GLY A 376 21.81 25.84 0.42
CA GLY A 376 20.45 26.30 0.12
C GLY A 376 20.06 26.05 -1.34
N CYS A 377 19.57 27.09 -2.02
CA CYS A 377 19.26 27.07 -3.45
C CYS A 377 20.37 27.66 -4.35
N PHE A 378 21.57 27.91 -3.80
CA PHE A 378 22.67 28.50 -4.57
C PHE A 378 23.26 27.48 -5.55
N ASN A 379 23.12 27.77 -6.84
CA ASN A 379 23.53 26.89 -7.92
C ASN A 379 25.03 27.04 -8.24
N PHE A 380 25.84 26.10 -7.75
CA PHE A 380 27.17 25.83 -8.29
C PHE A 380 27.16 24.47 -8.98
N GLY A 381 27.26 24.44 -10.31
CA GLY A 381 27.53 23.20 -11.05
C GLY A 381 26.32 22.42 -11.56
N SER A 382 25.13 23.02 -11.68
CA SER A 382 24.06 22.37 -12.46
C SER A 382 24.46 22.22 -13.93
N SER A 383 24.14 21.07 -14.49
CA SER A 383 24.36 20.73 -15.89
C SER A 383 23.01 20.53 -16.59
N THR A 384 22.97 20.79 -17.89
CA THR A 384 21.77 20.49 -18.68
C THR A 384 21.77 19.01 -19.03
N VAL A 385 20.73 18.31 -18.60
CA VAL A 385 20.45 16.91 -18.91
C VAL A 385 19.39 16.88 -20.00
N ASN A 386 19.68 16.17 -21.10
CA ASN A 386 18.67 15.86 -22.11
C ASN A 386 18.29 14.38 -21.98
N ALA A 387 17.15 14.14 -21.37
CA ALA A 387 16.63 12.81 -21.07
C ALA A 387 15.98 12.12 -22.29
N ASP A 388 15.57 12.88 -23.30
CA ASP A 388 15.04 12.30 -24.54
C ASP A 388 16.10 11.52 -25.31
N ILE A 389 17.38 11.87 -25.12
CA ILE A 389 18.54 11.23 -25.77
C ILE A 389 19.43 10.48 -24.76
N ALA A 390 18.83 10.03 -23.67
CA ALA A 390 19.50 9.28 -22.60
C ALA A 390 19.85 7.84 -22.97
N GLY A 391 19.47 7.40 -24.16
CA GLY A 391 19.77 6.13 -24.82
C GLY A 391 19.34 6.23 -26.28
N ASN A 392 19.37 5.11 -27.00
CA ASN A 392 18.81 5.01 -28.35
C ASN A 392 18.02 3.72 -28.48
N LEU A 393 16.70 3.85 -28.43
CA LEU A 393 15.80 2.70 -28.35
C LEU A 393 15.65 2.04 -29.72
N ASN A 394 15.54 0.72 -29.70
CA ASN A 394 15.17 -0.10 -30.83
C ASN A 394 13.92 -0.89 -30.45
N LEU A 395 13.07 -1.15 -31.43
CA LEU A 395 11.81 -1.86 -31.31
C LEU A 395 11.82 -3.10 -32.17
N GLU A 396 11.42 -4.24 -31.60
CA GLU A 396 11.20 -5.48 -32.34
C GLU A 396 9.85 -6.09 -31.93
N VAL A 397 9.06 -6.52 -32.90
CA VAL A 397 7.93 -7.44 -32.68
C VAL A 397 8.36 -8.81 -33.15
N ARG A 398 8.17 -9.81 -32.29
CA ARG A 398 8.70 -11.17 -32.40
C ARG A 398 7.59 -12.20 -32.19
N ASP A 399 7.90 -13.44 -32.55
CA ASP A 399 7.00 -14.57 -32.29
C ASP A 399 6.78 -14.80 -30.79
N SER A 400 5.87 -15.71 -30.42
CA SER A 400 5.53 -16.02 -29.02
C SER A 400 6.73 -16.51 -28.18
N THR A 401 7.75 -17.06 -28.82
CA THR A 401 8.97 -17.52 -28.14
C THR A 401 10.03 -16.42 -27.99
N GLY A 402 9.83 -15.28 -28.66
CA GLY A 402 10.83 -14.21 -28.79
C GLY A 402 11.96 -14.53 -29.77
N GLY A 403 11.89 -15.67 -30.47
CA GLY A 403 12.97 -16.16 -31.34
C GLY A 403 13.05 -15.41 -32.67
N SER A 404 11.98 -15.45 -33.45
CA SER A 404 11.91 -14.86 -34.80
C SER A 404 11.41 -13.42 -34.75
N ILE A 405 12.08 -12.51 -35.46
CA ILE A 405 11.61 -11.13 -35.66
C ILE A 405 10.58 -11.12 -36.78
N LEU A 406 9.39 -10.57 -36.51
CA LEU A 406 8.35 -10.31 -37.51
C LEU A 406 8.52 -8.92 -38.11
N ALA A 407 8.81 -7.92 -37.26
CA ALA A 407 9.09 -6.55 -37.68
C ALA A 407 10.06 -5.90 -36.69
N ALA A 408 10.88 -4.96 -37.16
CA ALA A 408 11.79 -4.20 -36.31
C ALA A 408 11.96 -2.77 -36.84
N SER A 409 12.23 -1.84 -35.92
CA SER A 409 12.58 -0.45 -36.20
C SER A 409 13.66 -0.03 -35.20
N GLY A 410 14.77 0.51 -35.69
CA GLY A 410 15.94 0.89 -34.88
C GLY A 410 16.88 1.84 -35.64
N GLY A 411 16.32 2.54 -36.62
CA GLY A 411 17.07 3.39 -37.54
C GLY A 411 16.92 4.88 -37.24
N ALA A 412 16.01 5.24 -36.33
CA ALA A 412 15.79 6.62 -35.94
C ALA A 412 16.95 7.09 -35.04
N PRO A 413 17.35 8.37 -35.14
CA PRO A 413 18.30 8.94 -34.19
C PRO A 413 17.70 9.00 -32.79
N ALA A 414 18.54 8.94 -31.75
CA ALA A 414 18.15 9.12 -30.35
C ALA A 414 17.18 10.30 -30.15
N GLY A 415 16.17 10.11 -29.30
CA GLY A 415 15.09 11.06 -29.04
C GLY A 415 13.95 11.06 -30.06
N ASN A 416 14.04 10.26 -31.13
CA ASN A 416 12.93 10.08 -32.07
C ASN A 416 12.18 8.77 -31.81
N PRO A 417 10.86 8.72 -32.08
CA PRO A 417 10.09 7.48 -31.96
C PRO A 417 10.55 6.40 -32.94
N GLU A 418 10.43 5.14 -32.50
CA GLU A 418 10.51 3.96 -33.37
C GLU A 418 9.11 3.36 -33.52
N SER A 419 8.75 2.89 -34.72
CA SER A 419 7.42 2.34 -34.98
C SER A 419 7.46 1.23 -36.03
N VAL A 420 6.66 0.18 -35.81
CA VAL A 420 6.44 -0.91 -36.76
C VAL A 420 4.95 -1.08 -37.00
N THR A 421 4.58 -1.40 -38.24
CA THR A 421 3.19 -1.67 -38.66
C THR A 421 3.08 -3.09 -39.19
N LEU A 422 2.16 -3.86 -38.63
CA LEU A 422 1.83 -5.23 -39.00
C LEU A 422 0.38 -5.25 -39.50
N THR A 423 0.20 -5.30 -40.81
CA THR A 423 -1.13 -5.34 -41.43
C THR A 423 -1.65 -6.77 -41.52
N GLY A 424 -2.86 -7.03 -41.04
CA GLY A 424 -3.48 -8.35 -41.02
C GLY A 424 -2.66 -9.39 -40.26
N LEU A 425 -2.08 -9.01 -39.12
CA LEU A 425 -1.36 -9.91 -38.23
C LEU A 425 -2.31 -11.06 -37.85
N ALA A 426 -1.88 -12.30 -38.08
CA ALA A 426 -2.71 -13.48 -37.85
C ALA A 426 -3.04 -13.65 -36.35
N PRO A 427 -4.09 -14.41 -35.99
CA PRO A 427 -4.33 -14.80 -34.60
C PRO A 427 -3.11 -15.49 -33.99
N GLY A 428 -2.76 -15.11 -32.76
CA GLY A 428 -1.62 -15.65 -32.04
C GLY A 428 -1.12 -14.76 -30.91
N GLU A 429 -0.13 -15.29 -30.20
CA GLU A 429 0.63 -14.55 -29.18
C GLU A 429 1.91 -13.99 -29.81
N TYR A 430 2.25 -12.76 -29.44
CA TYR A 430 3.41 -12.04 -29.93
C TYR A 430 4.17 -11.38 -28.78
N THR A 431 5.49 -11.24 -28.96
CA THR A 431 6.32 -10.50 -28.00
C THR A 431 6.82 -9.19 -28.60
N VAL A 432 6.90 -8.15 -27.79
CA VAL A 432 7.51 -6.87 -28.12
C VAL A 432 8.79 -6.76 -27.31
N ARG A 433 9.92 -6.51 -27.97
CA ARG A 433 11.18 -6.21 -27.31
C ARG A 433 11.54 -4.75 -27.57
N VAL A 434 11.76 -4.01 -26.49
CA VAL A 434 12.38 -2.69 -26.51
C VAL A 434 13.82 -2.86 -26.06
N ASN A 435 14.78 -2.34 -26.81
CA ASN A 435 16.21 -2.46 -26.50
C ASN A 435 16.91 -1.12 -26.64
N ASP A 436 17.55 -0.64 -25.57
CA ASP A 436 18.47 0.49 -25.64
C ASP A 436 19.82 0.03 -26.24
N GLY A 437 20.07 0.44 -27.49
CA GLY A 437 21.28 0.11 -28.24
C GLY A 437 22.41 1.14 -28.11
N GLY A 438 22.14 2.30 -27.48
CA GLY A 438 23.08 3.42 -27.43
C GLY A 438 23.48 4.04 -28.78
N PRO A 439 24.55 4.86 -28.85
CA PRO A 439 25.61 5.00 -27.86
C PRO A 439 25.15 5.76 -26.62
N ASN A 440 25.63 5.27 -25.48
CA ASN A 440 25.25 5.83 -24.20
C ASN A 440 26.19 6.95 -23.74
N ALA A 441 25.91 8.21 -24.10
CA ALA A 441 26.77 9.35 -23.80
C ALA A 441 27.03 9.46 -22.29
N SER A 442 28.32 9.42 -21.89
CA SER A 442 28.71 9.41 -20.48
C SER A 442 28.08 10.54 -19.68
N GLY A 443 27.85 11.70 -20.31
CA GLY A 443 27.24 12.92 -19.75
C GLY A 443 25.71 12.97 -19.66
N ASN A 444 24.96 11.96 -20.12
CA ASN A 444 23.48 11.99 -20.11
C ASN A 444 22.79 10.66 -19.75
N GLN A 445 23.50 9.63 -19.27
CA GLN A 445 22.97 8.27 -19.44
C GLN A 445 23.19 7.27 -18.28
N ILE A 446 22.08 6.63 -17.88
CA ILE A 446 21.87 5.17 -17.86
C ILE A 446 20.36 4.88 -18.04
N VAL A 447 19.46 5.75 -17.54
CA VAL A 447 18.00 5.56 -17.71
C VAL A 447 17.43 6.36 -18.88
N GLN A 448 16.96 5.65 -19.90
CA GLN A 448 16.14 6.17 -20.99
C GLN A 448 14.65 5.91 -20.68
N LEU A 449 13.87 6.97 -20.53
CA LEU A 449 12.41 6.84 -20.40
C LEU A 449 11.75 6.71 -21.78
N TYR A 450 10.64 6.00 -21.81
CA TYR A 450 9.79 5.95 -22.99
C TYR A 450 8.34 5.64 -22.66
N ASN A 451 7.47 5.90 -23.63
CA ASN A 451 6.10 5.41 -23.65
C ASN A 451 5.99 4.31 -24.71
N LEU A 452 5.36 3.19 -24.36
CA LEU A 452 4.99 2.12 -25.29
C LEU A 452 3.54 2.29 -25.71
N THR A 453 3.27 2.11 -27.00
CA THR A 453 1.92 1.99 -27.55
C THR A 453 1.83 0.71 -28.37
N VAL A 454 0.88 -0.16 -28.05
CA VAL A 454 0.43 -1.27 -28.90
C VAL A 454 -0.99 -0.92 -29.34
N ARG A 455 -1.10 -0.36 -30.54
CA ARG A 455 -2.37 0.06 -31.14
C ARG A 455 -2.93 -1.09 -31.97
N VAL A 456 -4.12 -1.57 -31.62
CA VAL A 456 -4.85 -2.59 -32.38
C VAL A 456 -5.99 -1.89 -33.12
N ASP A 457 -5.98 -1.98 -34.45
CA ASP A 457 -6.85 -1.22 -35.35
C ASP A 457 -6.86 0.29 -34.95
N ASN A 458 -8.05 0.86 -34.68
CA ASN A 458 -8.20 2.21 -34.13
C ASN A 458 -8.78 2.19 -32.71
N ALA A 459 -8.63 1.07 -31.99
CA ALA A 459 -9.22 0.91 -30.66
C ALA A 459 -8.57 1.86 -29.64
N PRO A 460 -9.35 2.46 -28.72
CA PRO A 460 -8.80 3.26 -27.63
C PRO A 460 -8.03 2.39 -26.63
N ALA A 461 -7.03 2.98 -25.98
CA ALA A 461 -6.28 2.34 -24.90
C ALA A 461 -7.01 2.44 -23.56
N THR A 462 -6.80 1.46 -22.69
CA THR A 462 -7.34 1.48 -21.33
C THR A 462 -6.66 2.53 -20.45
N PRO A 463 -7.38 3.14 -19.48
CA PRO A 463 -6.76 3.98 -18.46
C PRO A 463 -5.87 3.17 -17.50
N THR A 464 -5.16 3.84 -16.60
CA THR A 464 -4.47 3.22 -15.46
C THR A 464 -5.22 3.57 -14.17
N ALA A 465 -5.82 2.57 -13.51
CA ALA A 465 -6.33 2.67 -12.15
C ALA A 465 -5.19 2.61 -11.14
N ILE A 466 -5.23 3.44 -10.09
CA ILE A 466 -4.36 3.36 -8.92
C ILE A 466 -5.24 3.55 -7.68
N ALA A 467 -5.55 2.46 -6.99
CA ALA A 467 -6.38 2.43 -5.79
C ALA A 467 -5.68 2.97 -4.53
N GLY A 468 -4.35 3.04 -4.55
CA GLY A 468 -3.51 3.47 -3.41
C GLY A 468 -2.40 2.48 -3.13
N ILE A 469 -2.17 2.16 -1.86
CA ILE A 469 -1.27 1.10 -1.37
C ILE A 469 -1.98 0.33 -0.26
N ASN A 470 -1.48 -0.88 0.04
CA ASN A 470 -2.03 -1.74 1.07
C ASN A 470 -2.00 -1.04 2.43
N LYS A 471 -3.11 -1.10 3.16
CA LYS A 471 -3.31 -0.28 4.36
C LYS A 471 -3.93 -1.02 5.53
N ARG A 472 -3.82 -0.41 6.71
CA ARG A 472 -4.46 -0.86 7.95
C ARG A 472 -5.47 0.16 8.46
N VAL A 473 -6.60 -0.32 8.96
CA VAL A 473 -7.64 0.51 9.59
C VAL A 473 -8.21 -0.21 10.81
N GLU A 474 -8.70 0.56 11.78
CA GLU A 474 -9.39 0.00 12.94
C GLU A 474 -10.87 -0.25 12.60
N ALA A 475 -11.42 -1.34 13.12
CA ALA A 475 -12.81 -1.72 12.93
C ALA A 475 -13.76 -0.61 13.40
N ASN A 476 -14.86 -0.42 12.68
CA ASN A 476 -15.86 0.62 12.94
C ASN A 476 -15.29 2.06 12.95
N THR A 477 -14.17 2.28 12.27
CA THR A 477 -13.65 3.62 11.98
C THR A 477 -13.73 3.94 10.50
N SER A 478 -13.78 5.23 10.15
CA SER A 478 -13.83 5.69 8.76
C SER A 478 -12.52 5.35 8.03
N ALA A 479 -12.59 4.44 7.06
CA ALA A 479 -11.53 4.17 6.10
C ALA A 479 -11.74 5.03 4.85
N PHE A 480 -10.76 5.87 4.51
CA PHE A 480 -10.82 6.79 3.38
C PHE A 480 -10.09 6.24 2.18
N PHE A 481 -10.70 6.30 0.99
CA PHE A 481 -10.08 5.88 -0.26
C PHE A 481 -9.96 7.07 -1.21
N ILE A 482 -8.87 7.16 -1.96
CA ILE A 482 -8.66 8.24 -2.93
C ILE A 482 -8.17 7.69 -4.27
N GLY A 483 -9.10 7.52 -5.23
CA GLY A 483 -8.79 6.92 -6.54
C GLY A 483 -8.41 7.94 -7.60
N ASN A 484 -8.74 9.22 -7.42
CA ASN A 484 -8.62 10.26 -8.45
C ASN A 484 -7.32 11.08 -8.41
N ILE A 485 -6.36 10.71 -7.57
CA ILE A 485 -5.05 11.39 -7.49
C ILE A 485 -4.02 10.73 -8.40
N ASN A 486 -3.79 9.42 -8.24
CA ASN A 486 -2.74 8.69 -8.95
C ASN A 486 -3.25 7.94 -10.21
N SER A 487 -4.57 7.78 -10.38
CA SER A 487 -5.16 7.23 -11.61
C SER A 487 -5.03 8.21 -12.78
N ARG A 488 -4.90 7.68 -14.00
CA ARG A 488 -4.72 8.51 -15.22
C ARG A 488 -5.36 7.90 -16.47
N THR A 489 -5.75 8.77 -17.40
CA THR A 489 -6.07 8.35 -18.77
C THR A 489 -4.79 8.19 -19.58
N ASN A 490 -4.74 7.14 -20.41
CA ASN A 490 -3.59 6.88 -21.27
C ASN A 490 -3.82 7.30 -22.73
N GLU A 491 -5.07 7.24 -23.21
CA GLU A 491 -5.43 7.67 -24.55
C GLU A 491 -5.42 9.22 -24.66
N PRO A 492 -4.72 9.80 -25.66
CA PRO A 492 -4.80 11.23 -25.94
C PRO A 492 -6.24 11.72 -26.13
N GLY A 493 -6.61 12.79 -25.43
CA GLY A 493 -7.95 13.38 -25.48
C GLY A 493 -9.00 12.69 -24.58
N ALA A 494 -8.66 11.57 -23.94
CA ALA A 494 -9.54 10.95 -22.95
C ALA A 494 -9.49 11.70 -21.62
N GLY A 495 -10.64 11.78 -20.94
CA GLY A 495 -10.78 12.41 -19.62
C GLY A 495 -11.50 11.52 -18.61
N PHE A 496 -11.33 11.85 -17.34
CA PHE A 496 -12.13 11.32 -16.25
C PHE A 496 -13.19 12.33 -15.80
N SER A 497 -14.27 11.80 -15.24
CA SER A 497 -15.27 12.54 -14.48
C SER A 497 -15.49 11.85 -13.13
N THR A 498 -16.35 12.38 -12.27
CA THR A 498 -16.70 11.68 -11.01
C THR A 498 -17.33 10.30 -11.28
N ALA A 499 -18.11 10.18 -12.35
CA ALA A 499 -18.73 8.93 -12.80
C ALA A 499 -17.72 7.87 -13.28
N SER A 500 -16.43 8.21 -13.33
CA SER A 500 -15.38 7.28 -13.76
C SER A 500 -14.96 6.28 -12.68
N TYR A 501 -15.33 6.46 -11.41
CA TYR A 501 -14.75 5.71 -10.30
C TYR A 501 -15.79 4.83 -9.59
N ASP A 502 -15.61 3.52 -9.67
CA ASP A 502 -16.41 2.55 -8.94
C ASP A 502 -15.51 1.76 -8.00
N TRP A 503 -16.00 1.41 -6.81
CA TRP A 503 -15.25 0.59 -5.86
C TRP A 503 -16.04 -0.62 -5.43
N ASP A 504 -15.36 -1.76 -5.46
CA ASP A 504 -15.65 -2.95 -4.66
C ASP A 504 -14.83 -2.83 -3.36
N LEU A 505 -15.52 -2.49 -2.28
CA LEU A 505 -14.98 -2.21 -0.95
C LEU A 505 -15.01 -3.46 -0.06
N THR A 506 -15.77 -4.50 -0.42
CA THR A 506 -15.89 -5.71 0.41
C THR A 506 -15.07 -6.89 -0.11
N GLY A 507 -14.63 -6.83 -1.37
CA GLY A 507 -13.85 -7.85 -2.05
C GLY A 507 -14.69 -9.02 -2.55
N ASP A 508 -16.00 -8.85 -2.70
CA ASP A 508 -16.93 -9.90 -3.14
C ASP A 508 -17.19 -9.91 -4.66
N GLY A 509 -16.56 -8.98 -5.39
CA GLY A 509 -16.73 -8.80 -6.84
C GLY A 509 -17.89 -7.87 -7.21
N VAL A 510 -18.66 -7.37 -6.24
CA VAL A 510 -19.73 -6.39 -6.41
C VAL A 510 -19.20 -5.00 -6.06
N PHE A 511 -19.49 -4.01 -6.91
CA PHE A 511 -19.05 -2.64 -6.69
C PHE A 511 -20.10 -1.89 -5.86
N GLU A 512 -19.87 -1.68 -4.56
CA GLU A 512 -20.82 -1.01 -3.66
C GLU A 512 -20.97 0.48 -3.95
N THR A 513 -19.94 1.11 -4.50
CA THR A 513 -20.00 2.52 -4.88
C THR A 513 -19.81 2.70 -6.38
N THR A 514 -20.64 3.58 -6.95
CA THR A 514 -20.59 3.97 -8.37
C THR A 514 -20.43 5.48 -8.47
N GLY A 515 -19.50 5.93 -9.30
CA GLY A 515 -19.22 7.35 -9.53
C GLY A 515 -18.71 8.12 -8.30
N GLN A 516 -17.92 7.46 -7.44
CA GLN A 516 -17.35 8.02 -6.22
C GLN A 516 -15.80 7.99 -6.28
N PRO A 517 -15.13 9.12 -6.56
CA PRO A 517 -13.66 9.15 -6.62
C PRO A 517 -12.97 8.97 -5.27
N GLN A 518 -13.66 9.32 -4.17
CA GLN A 518 -13.11 9.31 -2.81
C GLN A 518 -14.13 8.78 -1.79
N PRO A 519 -14.52 7.49 -1.84
CA PRO A 519 -15.50 6.95 -0.90
C PRO A 519 -14.92 6.79 0.50
N VAL A 520 -15.81 6.66 1.48
CA VAL A 520 -15.49 6.32 2.88
C VAL A 520 -16.27 5.07 3.25
N PHE A 521 -15.62 4.14 3.94
CA PHE A 521 -16.23 2.87 4.35
C PHE A 521 -15.87 2.52 5.79
N MET A 522 -16.70 1.74 6.48
CA MET A 522 -16.42 1.26 7.84
C MET A 522 -16.54 -0.26 7.86
N TYR A 523 -15.47 -0.93 8.28
CA TYR A 523 -15.42 -2.38 8.36
C TYR A 523 -15.79 -2.84 9.78
N PRO A 524 -16.81 -3.70 9.97
CA PRO A 524 -17.24 -4.11 11.29
C PRO A 524 -16.40 -5.25 11.90
N SER A 525 -15.67 -6.00 11.07
CA SER A 525 -14.99 -7.24 11.44
C SER A 525 -13.49 -7.17 11.13
N ASN A 526 -12.68 -7.91 11.89
CA ASN A 526 -11.28 -8.11 11.56
C ASN A 526 -11.12 -8.93 10.28
N GLY A 527 -9.97 -8.75 9.63
CA GLY A 527 -9.56 -9.55 8.48
C GLY A 527 -9.02 -8.70 7.34
N VAL A 528 -8.74 -9.35 6.21
CA VAL A 528 -8.22 -8.70 5.01
C VAL A 528 -9.33 -8.58 3.97
N TYR A 529 -9.51 -7.37 3.44
CA TYR A 529 -10.49 -7.05 2.41
C TYR A 529 -9.75 -6.60 1.15
N ASP A 530 -9.97 -7.30 0.04
CA ASP A 530 -9.36 -6.98 -1.26
C ASP A 530 -10.19 -5.89 -1.96
N VAL A 531 -9.86 -4.63 -1.66
CA VAL A 531 -10.59 -3.47 -2.19
C VAL A 531 -10.14 -3.18 -3.61
N THR A 532 -11.07 -3.18 -4.56
CA THR A 532 -10.81 -2.98 -5.98
C THR A 532 -11.41 -1.68 -6.48
N LEU A 533 -10.57 -0.79 -7.00
CA LEU A 533 -10.99 0.36 -7.78
C LEU A 533 -11.16 -0.05 -9.24
N ARG A 534 -12.26 0.33 -9.87
CA ARG A 534 -12.41 0.37 -11.33
C ARG A 534 -12.49 1.81 -11.79
N VAL A 535 -11.65 2.18 -12.76
CA VAL A 535 -11.76 3.46 -13.46
C VAL A 535 -12.24 3.27 -14.89
N THR A 536 -13.17 4.12 -15.35
CA THR A 536 -13.67 4.14 -16.73
C THR A 536 -13.50 5.52 -17.34
N ASP A 537 -12.79 5.61 -18.46
CA ASP A 537 -12.53 6.88 -19.14
C ASP A 537 -13.68 7.31 -20.07
N SER A 538 -13.56 8.52 -20.65
CA SER A 538 -14.54 9.07 -21.58
C SER A 538 -14.70 8.30 -22.90
N ASN A 539 -13.81 7.36 -23.21
CA ASN A 539 -13.92 6.46 -24.37
C ASN A 539 -14.64 5.14 -24.00
N GLY A 540 -15.06 4.97 -22.74
CA GLY A 540 -15.70 3.75 -22.25
C GLY A 540 -14.72 2.63 -21.94
N MET A 541 -13.42 2.91 -21.87
CA MET A 541 -12.40 1.92 -21.54
C MET A 541 -12.19 1.86 -20.04
N SER A 542 -12.06 0.66 -19.50
CA SER A 542 -11.91 0.44 -18.06
C SER A 542 -10.62 -0.30 -17.69
N SER A 543 -10.13 -0.05 -16.49
CA SER A 543 -9.10 -0.86 -15.83
C SER A 543 -9.34 -0.89 -14.32
N THR A 544 -8.71 -1.86 -13.64
CA THR A 544 -8.85 -2.07 -12.20
C THR A 544 -7.49 -2.08 -11.50
N ASP A 545 -7.48 -1.73 -10.22
CA ASP A 545 -6.35 -1.89 -9.30
C ASP A 545 -6.89 -2.29 -7.92
N THR A 546 -6.21 -3.22 -7.26
CA THR A 546 -6.68 -3.82 -6.00
C THR A 546 -5.64 -3.60 -4.90
N ILE A 547 -6.10 -3.21 -3.72
CA ILE A 547 -5.29 -3.09 -2.51
C ILE A 547 -5.88 -3.94 -1.39
N ALA A 548 -5.02 -4.48 -0.54
CA ALA A 548 -5.42 -5.14 0.69
C ALA A 548 -5.68 -4.10 1.79
N VAL A 549 -6.86 -4.17 2.41
CA VAL A 549 -7.20 -3.44 3.64
C VAL A 549 -7.25 -4.43 4.79
N THR A 550 -6.27 -4.34 5.69
CA THR A 550 -6.25 -5.16 6.91
C THR A 550 -6.97 -4.41 8.03
N VAL A 551 -8.05 -5.01 8.52
CA VAL A 551 -8.89 -4.46 9.60
C VAL A 551 -8.57 -5.18 10.91
N THR A 552 -8.36 -4.40 11.97
CA THR A 552 -8.11 -4.90 13.34
C THR A 552 -8.98 -4.21 14.37
N GLY A 553 -9.03 -4.73 15.60
CA GLY A 553 -9.70 -4.08 16.74
C GLY A 553 -11.21 -4.36 16.85
N ALA A 554 -11.79 -5.20 15.99
CA ALA A 554 -13.17 -5.64 16.13
C ALA A 554 -13.33 -6.52 17.37
N SER A 555 -14.48 -6.40 18.03
CA SER A 555 -14.90 -7.29 19.11
C SER A 555 -15.95 -8.27 18.57
N THR A 556 -15.78 -9.56 18.82
CA THR A 556 -16.75 -10.58 18.41
C THR A 556 -18.07 -10.38 19.15
N ALA A 557 -19.20 -10.57 18.47
CA ALA A 557 -20.52 -10.65 19.08
C ALA A 557 -21.38 -11.67 18.34
N VAL A 558 -22.30 -12.30 19.08
CA VAL A 558 -23.30 -13.23 18.54
C VAL A 558 -24.67 -12.69 18.92
N ASP A 559 -25.43 -12.25 17.92
CA ASP A 559 -26.71 -11.56 18.12
C ASP A 559 -27.89 -12.51 18.03
N ALA A 560 -27.88 -13.44 17.06
CA ALA A 560 -28.99 -14.36 16.82
C ALA A 560 -28.57 -15.65 16.10
N VAL A 561 -29.42 -16.67 16.18
CA VAL A 561 -29.35 -17.91 15.39
C VAL A 561 -30.68 -18.11 14.68
N MET A 562 -30.65 -18.47 13.39
CA MET A 562 -31.84 -18.72 12.58
C MET A 562 -31.74 -20.06 11.83
N PRO A 563 -32.73 -20.96 11.95
CA PRO A 563 -33.88 -20.88 12.86
C PRO A 563 -33.45 -20.86 14.33
N MET A 564 -34.21 -20.16 15.18
CA MET A 564 -33.89 -20.00 16.60
C MET A 564 -34.21 -21.23 17.45
N MET A 565 -34.75 -22.29 16.84
CA MET A 565 -35.22 -23.48 17.53
C MET A 565 -35.05 -24.73 16.67
N GLY A 566 -34.99 -25.89 17.33
CA GLY A 566 -34.99 -27.21 16.71
C GLY A 566 -35.45 -28.29 17.68
N ASP A 567 -36.17 -29.28 17.16
CA ASP A 567 -36.66 -30.41 17.94
C ASP A 567 -35.53 -31.38 18.28
N GLN A 568 -35.66 -32.09 19.39
CA GLN A 568 -34.84 -33.25 19.70
C GLN A 568 -34.80 -34.24 18.52
N GLY A 569 -33.61 -34.72 18.16
CA GLY A 569 -33.41 -35.63 17.02
C GLY A 569 -33.28 -34.93 15.67
N ALA A 570 -33.47 -33.61 15.59
CA ALA A 570 -33.38 -32.87 14.33
C ALA A 570 -31.94 -32.46 13.98
N SER A 571 -31.67 -32.42 12.67
CA SER A 571 -30.52 -31.74 12.08
C SER A 571 -30.96 -30.38 11.58
N VAL A 572 -30.46 -29.31 12.17
CA VAL A 572 -30.93 -27.93 11.91
C VAL A 572 -29.83 -27.12 11.24
N PRO A 573 -29.88 -26.89 9.92
CA PRO A 573 -29.00 -25.92 9.26
C PRO A 573 -29.27 -24.53 9.84
N VAL A 574 -28.21 -23.84 10.28
CA VAL A 574 -28.32 -22.55 10.95
C VAL A 574 -27.54 -21.45 10.24
N THR A 575 -28.09 -20.24 10.33
CA THR A 575 -27.37 -18.98 10.12
C THR A 575 -27.18 -18.31 11.47
N ILE A 576 -25.93 -17.95 11.80
CA ILE A 576 -25.60 -17.19 13.00
C ILE A 576 -25.31 -15.76 12.58
N SER A 577 -26.05 -14.79 13.12
CA SER A 577 -25.84 -13.35 12.88
C SER A 577 -25.06 -12.72 14.03
N GLY A 578 -24.18 -11.78 13.72
CA GLY A 578 -23.30 -11.13 14.70
C GLY A 578 -22.25 -10.27 14.02
N VAL A 579 -21.06 -10.20 14.61
CA VAL A 579 -19.91 -9.48 14.04
C VAL A 579 -18.62 -10.25 14.30
N ASN A 580 -17.62 -9.97 13.47
CA ASN A 580 -16.27 -10.53 13.57
C ASN A 580 -16.18 -12.03 13.24
N PHE A 581 -17.00 -12.49 12.29
CA PHE A 581 -17.03 -13.90 11.86
C PHE A 581 -16.13 -14.23 10.67
N LYS A 582 -15.48 -13.24 10.04
CA LYS A 582 -14.68 -13.42 8.81
C LYS A 582 -13.57 -14.47 8.94
N ASN A 583 -13.00 -14.61 10.14
CA ASN A 583 -11.92 -15.56 10.42
C ASN A 583 -12.40 -16.83 11.14
N VAL A 584 -13.71 -17.12 11.14
CA VAL A 584 -14.23 -18.41 11.61
C VAL A 584 -14.07 -19.44 10.50
N ALA A 585 -13.17 -20.40 10.69
CA ALA A 585 -12.72 -21.34 9.68
C ALA A 585 -13.17 -22.78 9.93
N ASP A 586 -13.54 -23.13 11.16
CA ASP A 586 -13.91 -24.51 11.52
C ASP A 586 -15.16 -24.57 12.42
N ALA A 587 -15.96 -25.62 12.28
CA ALA A 587 -17.16 -25.82 13.11
C ALA A 587 -16.84 -25.92 14.61
N SER A 588 -15.63 -26.36 14.98
CA SER A 588 -15.18 -26.42 16.39
C SER A 588 -15.00 -25.04 17.04
N GLU A 589 -14.96 -23.97 16.24
CA GLU A 589 -14.98 -22.59 16.71
C GLU A 589 -16.39 -22.12 17.09
N VAL A 590 -17.41 -22.95 16.89
CA VAL A 590 -18.79 -22.71 17.31
C VAL A 590 -19.23 -23.79 18.28
N SER A 591 -19.79 -23.40 19.42
CA SER A 591 -20.31 -24.34 20.41
C SER A 591 -21.69 -23.92 20.90
N VAL A 592 -22.50 -24.93 21.24
CA VAL A 592 -23.83 -24.76 21.82
C VAL A 592 -23.78 -25.28 23.26
N SER A 593 -24.25 -24.47 24.21
CA SER A 593 -24.22 -24.83 25.63
C SER A 593 -25.11 -26.05 25.94
N GLY A 594 -24.79 -26.75 27.04
CA GLY A 594 -25.46 -27.99 27.41
C GLY A 594 -24.85 -29.22 26.74
N SER A 595 -25.55 -30.34 26.81
CA SER A 595 -25.16 -31.60 26.18
C SER A 595 -26.19 -31.99 25.13
N GLY A 596 -25.76 -32.72 24.10
CA GLY A 596 -26.64 -33.27 23.07
C GLY A 596 -26.86 -32.37 21.86
N VAL A 597 -26.09 -31.29 21.68
CA VAL A 597 -26.06 -30.53 20.42
C VAL A 597 -24.63 -30.56 19.90
N THR A 598 -24.43 -31.08 18.68
CA THR A 598 -23.13 -31.08 18.00
C THR A 598 -23.19 -30.12 16.81
N VAL A 599 -22.18 -29.26 16.68
CA VAL A 599 -22.05 -28.38 15.51
C VAL A 599 -21.23 -29.11 14.45
N VAL A 600 -21.78 -29.22 13.25
CA VAL A 600 -21.13 -29.83 12.09
C VAL A 600 -21.23 -28.92 10.87
N GLY A 601 -20.47 -29.23 9.82
CA GLY A 601 -20.45 -28.48 8.57
C GLY A 601 -19.19 -27.64 8.42
N ALA A 602 -19.17 -26.81 7.38
CA ALA A 602 -18.08 -25.90 7.08
C ALA A 602 -18.60 -24.47 7.21
N PRO A 603 -18.06 -23.65 8.14
CA PRO A 603 -18.50 -22.27 8.29
C PRO A 603 -18.20 -21.47 7.02
N ILE A 604 -19.17 -20.66 6.60
CA ILE A 604 -19.06 -19.72 5.48
C ILE A 604 -19.48 -18.35 6.01
N SER A 605 -18.52 -17.45 6.19
CA SER A 605 -18.81 -16.06 6.53
C SER A 605 -19.17 -15.26 5.30
N ASP A 606 -20.09 -14.30 5.43
CA ASP A 606 -20.29 -13.27 4.40
C ASP A 606 -19.07 -12.34 4.28
N ALA A 607 -19.06 -11.48 3.26
CA ALA A 607 -17.92 -10.62 2.94
C ALA A 607 -17.50 -9.73 4.12
N LEU A 608 -18.46 -9.25 4.90
CA LEU A 608 -18.26 -8.37 6.06
C LEU A 608 -18.11 -9.10 7.40
N GLY A 609 -18.29 -10.42 7.44
CA GLY A 609 -18.21 -11.21 8.67
C GLY A 609 -19.33 -10.90 9.67
N LEU A 610 -20.52 -10.56 9.17
CA LEU A 610 -21.75 -10.30 9.91
C LEU A 610 -22.65 -11.54 10.03
N GLU A 611 -22.50 -12.50 9.12
CA GLU A 611 -23.26 -13.73 9.12
C GLU A 611 -22.35 -14.95 8.92
N LEU A 612 -22.70 -16.04 9.60
CA LEU A 612 -22.05 -17.34 9.48
C LEU A 612 -23.08 -18.38 9.03
N THR A 613 -22.85 -18.99 7.88
CA THR A 613 -23.70 -20.03 7.29
C THR A 613 -22.92 -21.33 7.11
N GLY A 614 -23.54 -22.39 6.56
CA GLY A 614 -22.86 -23.67 6.28
C GLY A 614 -22.70 -24.59 7.49
N LEU A 615 -23.20 -24.18 8.66
CA LEU A 615 -23.24 -24.97 9.88
C LEU A 615 -24.60 -25.64 10.07
N THR A 616 -24.58 -26.80 10.72
CA THR A 616 -25.78 -27.56 11.13
C THR A 616 -25.64 -27.94 12.59
N PHE A 617 -26.70 -27.72 13.36
CA PHE A 617 -26.82 -28.20 14.73
C PHE A 617 -27.51 -29.56 14.71
N GLU A 618 -26.75 -30.61 15.03
CA GLU A 618 -27.24 -31.96 15.21
C GLU A 618 -27.71 -32.13 16.65
N ILE A 619 -29.03 -32.22 16.85
CA ILE A 619 -29.66 -32.32 18.17
C ILE A 619 -29.93 -33.79 18.46
N ASP A 620 -29.29 -34.32 19.50
CA ASP A 620 -29.51 -35.68 20.00
C ASP A 620 -30.96 -35.80 20.53
N PRO A 621 -31.67 -36.92 20.26
CA PRO A 621 -32.96 -37.20 20.88
C PRO A 621 -32.99 -37.05 22.42
N GLY A 622 -31.85 -37.25 23.09
CA GLY A 622 -31.68 -37.09 24.53
C GLY A 622 -31.23 -35.69 25.00
N ALA A 623 -31.10 -34.71 24.09
CA ALA A 623 -30.72 -33.34 24.45
C ALA A 623 -31.79 -32.70 25.33
N ALA A 624 -31.41 -32.06 26.45
CA ALA A 624 -32.42 -31.43 27.32
C ALA A 624 -33.14 -30.27 26.61
N PRO A 625 -34.48 -30.15 26.69
CA PRO A 625 -35.18 -28.99 26.15
C PRO A 625 -34.83 -27.69 26.88
N GLY A 626 -34.91 -26.56 26.17
CA GLY A 626 -34.73 -25.22 26.73
C GLY A 626 -33.74 -24.34 25.96
N PRO A 627 -33.56 -23.09 26.43
CA PRO A 627 -32.66 -22.12 25.80
C PRO A 627 -31.21 -22.57 25.90
N ARG A 628 -30.48 -22.37 24.81
CA ARG A 628 -29.07 -22.66 24.61
C ARG A 628 -28.33 -21.38 24.23
N ASP A 629 -27.25 -21.14 24.95
CA ASP A 629 -26.24 -20.18 24.55
C ASP A 629 -25.44 -20.73 23.36
N VAL A 630 -25.07 -19.85 22.44
CA VAL A 630 -24.19 -20.17 21.31
C VAL A 630 -22.94 -19.31 21.38
N THR A 631 -21.78 -19.96 21.45
CA THR A 631 -20.48 -19.31 21.56
C THR A 631 -19.72 -19.47 20.27
N VAL A 632 -19.22 -18.34 19.73
CA VAL A 632 -18.24 -18.32 18.64
C VAL A 632 -16.88 -17.93 19.24
N THR A 633 -15.84 -18.66 18.89
CA THR A 633 -14.45 -18.47 19.36
C THR A 633 -13.49 -18.65 18.20
N ASN A 634 -12.85 -17.57 17.76
CA ASN A 634 -11.83 -17.60 16.72
C ASN A 634 -10.54 -16.91 17.20
N ALA A 635 -9.56 -16.77 16.29
CA ALA A 635 -8.29 -16.09 16.57
C ALA A 635 -8.47 -14.62 17.02
N ASP A 636 -9.60 -13.99 16.70
CA ASP A 636 -9.89 -12.59 17.01
C ASP A 636 -10.62 -12.38 18.34
N GLY A 637 -11.13 -13.45 18.96
CA GLY A 637 -11.81 -13.38 20.24
C GLY A 637 -12.95 -14.38 20.37
N SER A 638 -13.71 -14.26 21.46
CA SER A 638 -14.87 -15.10 21.70
C SER A 638 -16.05 -14.29 22.23
N ALA A 639 -17.24 -14.64 21.75
CA ALA A 639 -18.49 -14.08 22.23
C ALA A 639 -19.57 -15.15 22.32
N THR A 640 -20.53 -14.92 23.23
CA THR A 640 -21.63 -15.83 23.49
C THR A 640 -22.95 -15.10 23.37
N GLY A 641 -23.80 -15.57 22.46
CA GLY A 641 -25.20 -15.17 22.38
C GLY A 641 -25.97 -15.97 23.42
N VAL A 642 -26.53 -15.31 24.43
CA VAL A 642 -27.20 -15.96 25.55
C VAL A 642 -28.62 -16.35 25.16
N GLY A 643 -28.95 -17.64 25.25
CA GLY A 643 -30.28 -18.19 24.95
C GLY A 643 -30.77 -17.95 23.51
N VAL A 644 -29.85 -17.79 22.56
CA VAL A 644 -30.14 -17.45 21.15
C VAL A 644 -30.62 -18.64 20.32
N PHE A 645 -30.54 -19.86 20.85
CA PHE A 645 -31.09 -21.07 20.26
C PHE A 645 -31.94 -21.83 21.28
N ILE A 646 -32.96 -22.57 20.85
CA ILE A 646 -33.86 -23.34 21.74
C ILE A 646 -33.91 -24.79 21.26
N VAL A 647 -33.62 -25.73 22.16
CA VAL A 647 -33.95 -27.15 21.92
C VAL A 647 -35.39 -27.36 22.37
N GLU A 648 -36.26 -27.77 21.46
CA GLU A 648 -37.63 -28.12 21.79
C GLU A 648 -37.75 -29.62 22.08
N GLU A 649 -38.66 -29.96 22.99
CA GLU A 649 -39.03 -31.35 23.22
C GLU A 649 -39.70 -31.87 21.96
N ALA A 650 -39.22 -33.02 21.44
CA ALA A 650 -39.86 -33.62 20.27
C ALA A 650 -41.35 -33.83 20.56
N ALA A 651 -42.20 -33.48 19.60
CA ALA A 651 -43.63 -33.67 19.74
C ALA A 651 -43.91 -35.13 20.10
N SER A 652 -44.53 -35.36 21.27
CA SER A 652 -44.88 -36.71 21.69
C SER A 652 -45.74 -37.35 20.61
N CYS A 653 -45.39 -38.57 20.20
CA CYS A 653 -46.14 -39.38 19.25
C CYS A 653 -46.69 -40.61 19.98
N PRO A 654 -47.74 -40.48 20.82
CA PRO A 654 -48.17 -41.58 21.70
C PRO A 654 -48.61 -42.82 20.92
N ALA A 655 -48.98 -42.64 19.64
CA ALA A 655 -49.43 -43.71 18.76
C ALA A 655 -48.30 -44.51 18.09
N ASP A 656 -47.05 -44.08 18.22
CA ASP A 656 -45.85 -44.86 17.83
C ASP A 656 -45.48 -45.76 19.01
N LEU A 657 -45.98 -47.00 18.95
CA LEU A 657 -45.94 -47.96 20.03
C LEU A 657 -44.65 -48.79 20.06
N ASP A 658 -43.91 -48.86 18.95
CA ASP A 658 -42.58 -49.48 18.91
C ASP A 658 -41.41 -48.49 18.90
N GLY A 659 -41.69 -47.19 18.79
CA GLY A 659 -40.73 -46.11 18.90
C GLY A 659 -39.86 -45.98 17.66
N ASP A 660 -40.34 -46.39 16.49
CA ASP A 660 -39.58 -46.33 15.22
C ASP A 660 -39.66 -44.96 14.51
N GLY A 661 -40.40 -44.01 15.09
CA GLY A 661 -40.61 -42.65 14.59
C GLY A 661 -41.75 -42.55 13.57
N SER A 662 -42.57 -43.59 13.40
CA SER A 662 -43.73 -43.60 12.51
C SER A 662 -44.89 -44.42 13.09
N VAL A 663 -46.10 -43.89 13.00
CA VAL A 663 -47.32 -44.65 13.31
C VAL A 663 -47.72 -45.47 12.08
N GLY A 664 -47.50 -46.77 12.13
CA GLY A 664 -47.71 -47.67 11.01
C GLY A 664 -48.33 -49.02 11.38
N SER A 665 -48.15 -49.99 10.48
CA SER A 665 -48.73 -51.32 10.66
C SER A 665 -48.10 -52.10 11.81
N SER A 666 -46.88 -51.74 12.22
CA SER A 666 -46.18 -52.35 13.36
C SER A 666 -46.88 -51.94 14.66
N ASP A 667 -47.16 -50.66 14.83
CA ASP A 667 -47.92 -50.09 15.95
C ASP A 667 -49.35 -50.60 15.99
N LEU A 668 -50.01 -50.67 14.83
CA LEU A 668 -51.33 -51.29 14.73
C LEU A 668 -51.30 -52.75 15.19
N GLY A 669 -50.26 -53.49 14.84
CA GLY A 669 -50.04 -54.87 15.28
C GLY A 669 -49.90 -54.96 16.81
N ILE A 670 -49.18 -54.02 17.42
CA ILE A 670 -49.00 -53.94 18.87
C ILE A 670 -50.32 -53.60 19.56
N LEU A 671 -51.05 -52.59 19.07
CA LEU A 671 -52.34 -52.18 19.63
C LEU A 671 -53.37 -53.31 19.58
N LEU A 672 -53.50 -53.98 18.42
CA LEU A 672 -54.41 -55.12 18.26
C LEU A 672 -53.98 -56.34 19.09
N GLY A 673 -52.67 -56.55 19.28
CA GLY A 673 -52.13 -57.60 20.15
C GLY A 673 -52.48 -57.39 21.63
N LEU A 674 -52.75 -56.15 22.03
CA LEU A 674 -53.09 -55.74 23.39
C LEU A 674 -54.59 -55.45 23.57
N TRP A 675 -55.43 -55.78 22.59
CA TRP A 675 -56.85 -55.48 22.61
C TRP A 675 -57.58 -56.05 23.84
N GLY A 676 -58.39 -55.22 24.49
CA GLY A 676 -59.17 -55.58 25.68
C GLY A 676 -58.34 -55.73 26.96
N THR A 677 -57.04 -55.40 26.92
CA THR A 677 -56.18 -55.33 28.11
C THR A 677 -56.22 -53.92 28.72
N SER A 678 -55.69 -53.77 29.93
CA SER A 678 -55.45 -52.46 30.57
C SER A 678 -53.99 -52.03 30.45
N ASN A 679 -53.33 -52.37 29.34
CA ASN A 679 -51.92 -52.04 29.15
C ASN A 679 -51.79 -50.55 28.83
N PRO A 680 -51.10 -49.76 29.69
CA PRO A 680 -51.03 -48.31 29.53
C PRO A 680 -50.29 -47.85 28.26
N VAL A 681 -49.50 -48.72 27.63
CA VAL A 681 -48.75 -48.38 26.40
C VAL A 681 -49.69 -48.27 25.20
N ALA A 682 -50.78 -49.05 25.15
CA ALA A 682 -51.73 -49.04 24.02
C ALA A 682 -53.09 -48.42 24.37
N ASP A 683 -53.27 -47.94 25.61
CA ASP A 683 -54.45 -47.22 26.12
C ASP A 683 -54.23 -45.71 25.90
N LEU A 684 -54.21 -45.32 24.62
CA LEU A 684 -53.92 -43.99 24.12
C LEU A 684 -54.94 -42.93 24.54
N ASP A 685 -56.16 -43.33 24.89
CA ASP A 685 -57.20 -42.44 25.42
C ASP A 685 -57.31 -42.43 26.96
N GLU A 686 -56.44 -43.19 27.63
CA GLU A 686 -56.39 -43.38 29.09
C GLU A 686 -57.72 -43.84 29.71
N SER A 687 -58.56 -44.55 28.96
CA SER A 687 -59.85 -45.06 29.45
C SER A 687 -59.71 -46.23 30.44
N GLY A 688 -58.51 -46.80 30.55
CA GLY A 688 -58.20 -48.00 31.33
C GLY A 688 -58.40 -49.30 30.54
N SER A 689 -58.65 -49.22 29.23
CA SER A 689 -58.81 -50.39 28.37
C SER A 689 -58.47 -50.12 26.90
N VAL A 690 -57.57 -50.92 26.33
CA VAL A 690 -57.21 -50.87 24.91
C VAL A 690 -58.39 -51.31 24.05
N GLY A 691 -58.93 -50.41 23.24
CA GLY A 691 -60.11 -50.65 22.42
C GLY A 691 -60.23 -49.76 21.18
N SER A 692 -61.46 -49.59 20.72
CA SER A 692 -61.73 -48.89 19.46
C SER A 692 -61.42 -47.40 19.48
N ALA A 693 -61.38 -46.79 20.67
CA ALA A 693 -61.01 -45.39 20.82
C ALA A 693 -59.50 -45.21 20.63
N ASP A 694 -58.67 -46.08 21.20
CA ASP A 694 -57.22 -46.09 21.00
C ASP A 694 -56.86 -46.38 19.54
N LEU A 695 -57.55 -47.34 18.91
CA LEU A 695 -57.39 -47.60 17.49
C LEU A 695 -57.71 -46.36 16.63
N ALA A 696 -58.71 -45.58 17.01
CA ALA A 696 -59.04 -44.35 16.29
C ALA A 696 -57.95 -43.28 16.47
N ILE A 697 -57.33 -43.18 17.64
CA ILE A 697 -56.19 -42.29 17.90
C ILE A 697 -54.97 -42.74 17.08
N LEU A 698 -54.66 -44.04 17.06
CA LEU A 698 -53.54 -44.59 16.29
C LEU A 698 -53.73 -44.34 14.79
N LEU A 699 -54.89 -44.71 14.23
CA LEU A 699 -55.18 -44.47 12.81
C LEU A 699 -55.27 -42.99 12.46
N GLY A 700 -55.69 -42.14 13.41
CA GLY A 700 -55.74 -40.69 13.25
C GLY A 700 -54.36 -40.03 13.14
N ASN A 701 -53.32 -40.70 13.64
CA ASN A 701 -51.92 -40.25 13.59
C ASN A 701 -51.06 -41.06 12.59
N TRP A 702 -51.69 -41.83 11.69
CA TRP A 702 -50.97 -42.71 10.75
C TRP A 702 -50.00 -41.95 9.85
N GLY A 703 -48.73 -42.34 9.87
CA GLY A 703 -47.65 -41.68 9.15
C GLY A 703 -46.44 -41.39 10.03
N PRO A 704 -45.41 -40.71 9.51
CA PRO A 704 -44.26 -40.28 10.31
C PRO A 704 -44.71 -39.37 11.46
N CYS A 705 -44.10 -39.55 12.63
CA CYS A 705 -44.33 -38.69 13.77
C CYS A 705 -43.86 -37.25 13.46
N PRO A 706 -44.54 -36.21 13.98
CA PRO A 706 -44.22 -34.81 13.70
C PRO A 706 -42.80 -34.41 14.11
#